data_AF-A0A258ARV3-F1
#
_entry.id   AF-A0A258ARV3-F1
#
_cell.length_a   1.000
_cell.length_b   1.000
_cell.length_c   1.000
_cell.angle_alpha   90.00
_cell.angle_beta   90.00
_cell.angle_gamma   90.00
#
_symmetry.space_group_name_H-M   'P 1'
#
loop_
_entity.id
_entity.type
_entity.pdbx_description
1 polymer ?
#
loop_
_entity_poly.entity_id
_entity_poly.type
_entity_poly.pdbx_seq_one_letter_code
_entity_poly.pdbx_strand_id
1 'polypeptide(L)'
;MALAAVADVRATIEEQVIAIFQEKCASCHKKGDEDPELSKTTDLSALRRNDDYVKAGDSAGSPLLKLLNLPDGDKKRMPKSKPSKPLPPLSAEEKSIIALWIDGPANVAVRDFVDEGQVANAVLADLQHLQNRAAGVRYLSLANLYNERDARGNPRHSDLFLEYCRTGVSKMLNSLSSNPKISTVEAVDPARVVLRVTLANYGLAPELWKKLATSYPYRVNRGLQAAIDAEKILGVLPMMRADYVVFALAQAPLYHEALGIPGGQKQRAADVALEAKLGVDYDKAIQNPDAVRAGFQKSGVSQGNRLIERLPRPDGGYIWKSYDFDPTRQNERGGDLFRAPLGPTNAELTKNSNLKFLHDGGEIVFSLPNGLQGYMLTDGKGLRLEEAPLNVVTDSSRKDSRIINGISCMSCHRDGIYMTKVKDEVLAATKNLKLDPEDQATIARLHDFPKLEKFFKADSERYTQAVDQCGPAGDQEPVALLYNYFRAPLSMSSLVVELADNSPDLMARLSQSANESVRATAAKFQSETPVPRIDFENAFPLLVAELMIGQVPPHDRLALIDFGGNIENKIISTPGVDGVGVRVTDRKKRDLRVIDAEDPAMESQAGDSGIKVTIHPPGTRPGVVRNEPARKVIRIMPDGSTAPPESSPTSPPNTSPSTSGQPVAPAAATGTPPPSGRKVFKIVTPKPGEDDFNSPPVVTPSKPADTPAPAPPPAAPPPK
;
A
#
# COMPACT_ATOMS: atom_id res chain seq x y z
N MET A 1 -33.92 32.16 8.71
CA MET A 1 -32.95 33.27 8.59
C MET A 1 -31.81 33.17 9.59
N ALA A 2 -32.01 33.34 10.91
CA ALA A 2 -30.91 33.42 11.89
C ALA A 2 -29.83 32.33 11.78
N LEU A 3 -30.18 31.03 11.75
CA LEU A 3 -29.20 29.94 11.59
C LEU A 3 -28.38 30.02 10.29
N ALA A 4 -28.98 30.47 9.18
CA ALA A 4 -28.25 30.63 7.91
C ALA A 4 -27.24 31.77 7.99
N ALA A 5 -27.62 32.92 8.59
CA ALA A 5 -26.70 34.05 8.79
C ALA A 5 -25.54 33.69 9.75
N VAL A 6 -25.80 32.88 10.77
CA VAL A 6 -24.75 32.37 11.68
C VAL A 6 -23.82 31.39 10.96
N ALA A 7 -24.33 30.54 10.06
CA ALA A 7 -23.49 29.65 9.24
C ALA A 7 -22.64 30.42 8.21
N ASP A 8 -23.20 31.44 7.58
CA ASP A 8 -22.56 32.30 6.57
C ASP A 8 -21.41 33.13 7.17
N VAL A 9 -21.69 33.86 8.26
CA VAL A 9 -20.66 34.59 9.03
C VAL A 9 -19.58 33.64 9.56
N ARG A 10 -19.95 32.40 9.92
CA ARG A 10 -18.98 31.40 10.37
C ARG A 10 -18.09 30.86 9.24
N ALA A 11 -18.65 30.58 8.05
CA ALA A 11 -17.88 30.11 6.90
C ALA A 11 -16.75 31.11 6.58
N THR A 12 -17.08 32.40 6.51
CA THR A 12 -16.07 33.45 6.30
C THR A 12 -15.03 33.54 7.43
N ILE A 13 -15.35 33.18 8.68
CA ILE A 13 -14.36 33.09 9.77
C ILE A 13 -13.42 31.90 9.58
N GLU A 14 -13.94 30.73 9.22
CA GLU A 14 -13.12 29.53 8.98
C GLU A 14 -12.21 29.71 7.75
N GLU A 15 -12.67 30.40 6.70
CA GLU A 15 -11.86 30.86 5.57
C GLU A 15 -10.75 31.85 5.99
N GLN A 16 -11.07 32.84 6.84
CA GLN A 16 -10.08 33.80 7.34
C GLN A 16 -9.00 33.13 8.21
N VAL A 17 -9.36 32.14 9.04
CA VAL A 17 -8.36 31.37 9.81
C VAL A 17 -7.43 30.58 8.89
N ILE A 18 -7.96 29.95 7.84
CA ILE A 18 -7.14 29.28 6.81
C ILE A 18 -6.19 30.27 6.10
N ALA A 19 -6.67 31.48 5.76
CA ALA A 19 -5.83 32.51 5.16
C ALA A 19 -4.69 32.95 6.10
N ILE A 20 -4.99 33.21 7.39
CA ILE A 20 -3.99 33.56 8.41
C ILE A 20 -2.97 32.44 8.60
N PHE A 21 -3.39 31.17 8.65
CA PHE A 21 -2.48 30.03 8.75
C PHE A 21 -1.58 29.92 7.51
N GLN A 22 -2.15 30.04 6.31
CA GLN A 22 -1.39 30.00 5.05
C GLN A 22 -0.40 31.16 4.89
N GLU A 23 -0.70 32.36 5.40
CA GLU A 23 0.20 33.51 5.30
C GLU A 23 1.26 33.53 6.42
N LYS A 24 0.86 33.35 7.68
CA LYS A 24 1.72 33.59 8.85
C LYS A 24 2.40 32.34 9.40
N CYS A 25 1.80 31.15 9.21
CA CYS A 25 2.24 29.92 9.87
C CYS A 25 2.90 28.93 8.91
N ALA A 26 2.38 28.76 7.69
CA ALA A 26 2.79 27.73 6.74
C ALA A 26 4.28 27.78 6.31
N SER A 27 5.01 28.87 6.57
CA SER A 27 6.46 28.90 6.35
C SER A 27 7.26 28.03 7.32
N CYS A 28 6.66 27.61 8.43
CA CYS A 28 7.26 26.71 9.44
C CYS A 28 6.32 25.56 9.84
N HIS A 29 5.00 25.77 9.76
CA HIS A 29 3.96 24.77 10.02
C HIS A 29 3.39 24.17 8.72
N LYS A 30 4.25 23.97 7.72
CA LYS A 30 3.96 23.09 6.58
C LYS A 30 4.25 21.64 6.95
N LYS A 31 3.57 20.72 6.26
CA LYS A 31 3.85 19.28 6.22
C LYS A 31 5.33 18.94 6.44
N GLY A 32 5.62 18.27 7.56
CA GLY A 32 6.94 17.71 7.87
C GLY A 32 7.99 18.66 8.46
N ASP A 33 7.67 19.94 8.68
CA ASP A 33 8.58 20.88 9.37
C ASP A 33 8.30 20.94 10.89
N GLU A 34 7.13 21.43 11.32
CA GLU A 34 6.71 21.50 12.73
C GLU A 34 5.19 21.28 12.89
N ASP A 35 4.80 20.39 13.81
CA ASP A 35 3.39 20.13 14.15
C ASP A 35 2.78 21.22 15.06
N PRO A 36 1.47 21.51 14.97
CA PRO A 36 0.52 20.97 13.98
C PRO A 36 0.69 21.65 12.62
N GLU A 37 0.14 21.05 11.55
CA GLU A 37 0.07 21.72 10.25
C GLU A 37 -0.89 22.93 10.31
N LEU A 38 -0.39 24.11 9.95
CA LEU A 38 -1.11 25.38 9.89
C LEU A 38 -0.86 26.00 8.51
N SER A 39 -1.70 25.63 7.54
CA SER A 39 -1.60 25.98 6.13
C SER A 39 -2.98 26.00 5.44
N LYS A 40 -3.04 26.16 4.11
CA LYS A 40 -4.27 25.99 3.32
C LYS A 40 -4.91 24.59 3.38
N THR A 41 -4.18 23.57 3.83
CA THR A 41 -4.64 22.17 3.93
C THR A 41 -5.04 21.75 5.36
N THR A 42 -4.97 22.66 6.34
CA THR A 42 -5.34 22.37 7.74
C THR A 42 -6.82 22.02 7.90
N ASP A 43 -7.08 20.83 8.45
CA ASP A 43 -8.40 20.44 8.92
C ASP A 43 -8.76 21.18 10.22
N LEU A 44 -9.41 22.35 10.10
CA LEU A 44 -9.87 23.13 11.24
C LEU A 44 -10.78 22.33 12.18
N SER A 45 -11.57 21.38 11.66
CA SER A 45 -12.47 20.56 12.48
C SER A 45 -11.71 19.48 13.26
N ALA A 46 -10.66 18.88 12.71
CA ALA A 46 -9.74 18.03 13.48
C ALA A 46 -8.92 18.85 14.49
N LEU A 47 -8.41 20.02 14.11
CA LEU A 47 -7.62 20.87 14.99
C LEU A 47 -8.42 21.32 16.23
N ARG A 48 -9.70 21.70 16.07
CA ARG A 48 -10.62 21.99 17.20
C ARG A 48 -11.04 20.78 18.04
N ARG A 49 -10.75 19.55 17.59
CA ARG A 49 -10.99 18.31 18.35
C ARG A 49 -9.73 17.80 19.05
N ASN A 50 -8.58 18.48 18.89
CA ASN A 50 -7.35 18.14 19.58
C ASN A 50 -7.05 19.16 20.71
N ASP A 51 -7.41 18.77 21.94
CA ASP A 51 -7.23 19.58 23.16
C ASP A 51 -5.75 19.94 23.47
N ASP A 52 -4.77 19.26 22.85
CA ASP A 52 -3.33 19.60 22.94
C ASP A 52 -2.99 20.91 22.20
N TYR A 53 -3.83 21.33 21.25
CA TYR A 53 -3.65 22.56 20.46
C TYR A 53 -4.79 23.55 20.65
N VAL A 54 -6.04 23.09 20.60
CA VAL A 54 -7.23 23.94 20.67
C VAL A 54 -8.31 23.27 21.50
N LYS A 55 -8.78 23.99 22.53
CA LYS A 55 -9.93 23.64 23.35
C LYS A 55 -11.16 24.36 22.78
N ALA A 56 -12.04 23.63 22.10
CA ALA A 56 -13.23 24.23 21.52
C ALA A 56 -14.15 24.85 22.60
N GLY A 57 -14.45 26.14 22.46
CA GLY A 57 -15.20 26.94 23.45
C GLY A 57 -14.35 27.57 24.54
N ASP A 58 -13.02 27.46 24.48
CA ASP A 58 -12.08 28.01 25.47
C ASP A 58 -10.81 28.56 24.78
N SER A 59 -10.92 29.73 24.15
CA SER A 59 -9.82 30.45 23.51
C SER A 59 -8.70 30.83 24.50
N ALA A 60 -9.07 31.22 25.73
CA ALA A 60 -8.14 31.58 26.79
C ALA A 60 -7.32 30.38 27.31
N GLY A 61 -7.94 29.20 27.38
CA GLY A 61 -7.28 27.96 27.79
C GLY A 61 -6.58 27.21 26.67
N SER A 62 -6.88 27.51 25.40
CA SER A 62 -6.29 26.88 24.21
C SER A 62 -4.77 27.11 24.07
N PRO A 63 -3.96 26.03 23.95
CA PRO A 63 -2.51 26.15 23.75
C PRO A 63 -2.07 27.01 22.55
N LEU A 64 -2.75 26.90 21.40
CA LEU A 64 -2.48 27.72 20.21
C LEU A 64 -2.51 29.21 20.52
N LEU A 65 -3.59 29.68 21.15
CA LEU A 65 -3.80 31.11 21.38
C LEU A 65 -2.87 31.66 22.48
N LYS A 66 -2.48 30.81 23.45
CA LYS A 66 -1.42 31.14 24.42
C LYS A 66 -0.09 31.42 23.73
N LEU A 67 0.31 30.61 22.75
CA LEU A 67 1.56 30.82 22.00
C LEU A 67 1.52 32.07 21.12
N LEU A 68 0.35 32.43 20.57
CA LEU A 68 0.15 33.66 19.78
C LEU A 68 0.13 34.93 20.67
N ASN A 69 -0.25 34.80 21.94
CA ASN A 69 -0.33 35.92 22.90
C ASN A 69 0.92 36.12 23.77
N LEU A 70 1.97 35.32 23.58
CA LEU A 70 3.28 35.58 24.21
C LEU A 70 3.91 36.89 23.69
N PRO A 71 4.71 37.58 24.53
CA PRO A 71 5.25 38.90 24.19
C PRO A 71 6.34 38.84 23.11
N ASP A 72 6.59 39.98 22.47
CA ASP A 72 7.70 40.14 21.53
C ASP A 72 9.05 39.84 22.19
N GLY A 73 9.79 38.90 21.60
CA GLY A 73 11.07 38.41 22.10
C GLY A 73 11.02 37.06 22.82
N ASP A 74 9.84 36.54 23.19
CA ASP A 74 9.73 35.18 23.73
C ASP A 74 10.08 34.13 22.66
N LYS A 75 10.92 33.15 23.04
CA LYS A 75 11.40 32.07 22.16
C LYS A 75 10.31 31.06 21.77
N LYS A 76 9.18 31.04 22.50
CA LYS A 76 8.01 30.20 22.25
C LYS A 76 6.86 30.95 21.57
N ARG A 77 6.94 32.28 21.44
CA ARG A 77 5.92 33.07 20.74
C ARG A 77 5.81 32.60 19.28
N MET A 78 4.57 32.45 18.82
CA MET A 78 4.26 32.17 17.42
C MET A 78 3.76 33.43 16.69
N PRO A 79 4.16 33.66 15.41
CA PRO A 79 5.15 32.91 14.64
C PRO A 79 6.56 33.07 15.21
N LYS A 80 7.42 32.06 15.03
CA LYS A 80 8.80 32.00 15.58
C LYS A 80 9.71 33.08 14.98
N SER A 81 9.71 34.26 15.60
CA SER A 81 10.59 35.38 15.27
C SER A 81 12.03 35.13 15.75
N LYS A 82 13.02 35.26 14.87
CA LYS A 82 14.45 35.05 15.17
C LYS A 82 15.25 36.34 14.91
N PRO A 83 16.34 36.64 15.65
CA PRO A 83 17.12 37.87 15.43
C PRO A 83 17.67 38.02 13.99
N SER A 84 17.93 36.90 13.29
CA SER A 84 18.39 36.87 11.90
C SER A 84 17.26 36.88 10.85
N LYS A 85 15.99 36.70 11.27
CA LYS A 85 14.80 36.80 10.45
C LYS A 85 13.61 37.20 11.34
N PRO A 86 13.45 38.49 11.66
CA PRO A 86 12.35 38.95 12.49
C PRO A 86 11.03 38.74 11.72
N LEU A 87 10.09 38.07 12.37
CA LEU A 87 8.69 38.01 11.97
C LEU A 87 7.87 38.87 12.94
N PRO A 88 6.87 39.63 12.46
CA PRO A 88 5.95 40.34 13.34
C PRO A 88 5.04 39.36 14.10
N PRO A 89 4.48 39.74 15.26
CA PRO A 89 3.34 39.03 15.83
C PRO A 89 2.12 39.16 14.92
N LEU A 90 1.13 38.26 15.08
CA LEU A 90 -0.22 38.50 14.54
C LEU A 90 -0.82 39.78 15.13
N SER A 91 -1.63 40.47 14.34
CA SER A 91 -2.38 41.65 14.76
C SER A 91 -3.46 41.31 15.80
N ALA A 92 -4.06 42.32 16.42
CA ALA A 92 -5.17 42.12 17.37
C ALA A 92 -6.39 41.51 16.66
N GLU A 93 -6.62 41.89 15.41
CA GLU A 93 -7.70 41.44 14.53
C GLU A 93 -7.50 39.98 14.11
N GLU A 94 -6.29 39.61 13.65
CA GLU A 94 -5.92 38.24 13.30
C GLU A 94 -6.05 37.30 14.51
N LYS A 95 -5.62 37.75 15.69
CA LYS A 95 -5.81 37.02 16.96
C LYS A 95 -7.27 36.89 17.35
N SER A 96 -8.07 37.93 17.15
CA SER A 96 -9.51 37.92 17.42
C SER A 96 -10.27 37.00 16.47
N ILE A 97 -9.88 36.90 15.20
CA ILE A 97 -10.44 35.94 14.24
C ILE A 97 -10.20 34.50 14.71
N ILE A 98 -8.97 34.16 15.12
CA ILE A 98 -8.65 32.83 15.67
C ILE A 98 -9.40 32.61 17.00
N ALA A 99 -9.51 33.63 17.87
CA ALA A 99 -10.29 33.53 19.12
C ALA A 99 -11.77 33.23 18.86
N LEU A 100 -12.41 33.99 17.96
CA LEU A 100 -13.82 33.81 17.55
C LEU A 100 -14.06 32.45 16.90
N TRP A 101 -13.09 31.91 16.17
CA TRP A 101 -13.15 30.55 15.64
C TRP A 101 -13.05 29.47 16.72
N ILE A 102 -12.24 29.69 17.77
CA ILE A 102 -12.11 28.75 18.90
C ILE A 102 -13.35 28.80 19.81
N ASP A 103 -13.84 30.00 20.13
CA ASP A 103 -14.96 30.24 21.06
C ASP A 103 -16.33 30.05 20.40
N GLY A 104 -16.44 30.34 19.10
CA GLY A 104 -17.64 30.04 18.31
C GLY A 104 -18.02 28.57 18.41
N PRO A 105 -19.31 28.21 18.28
CA PRO A 105 -19.80 26.86 18.58
C PRO A 105 -18.93 25.77 17.95
N ALA A 106 -18.68 24.67 18.66
CA ALA A 106 -17.87 23.58 18.11
C ALA A 106 -18.50 23.10 16.79
N ASN A 107 -17.72 23.02 15.70
CA ASN A 107 -18.18 22.39 14.45
C ASN A 107 -18.12 20.85 14.61
N VAL A 108 -18.91 20.35 15.57
CA VAL A 108 -19.59 19.08 15.39
C VAL A 108 -20.56 19.34 14.24
N ALA A 109 -20.11 19.09 13.01
CA ALA A 109 -21.00 19.14 11.85
C ALA A 109 -22.20 18.25 12.17
N VAL A 110 -23.41 18.82 12.24
CA VAL A 110 -24.62 18.05 12.55
C VAL A 110 -24.98 17.25 11.30
N ARG A 111 -24.30 16.12 11.16
CA ARG A 111 -24.51 15.13 10.11
C ARG A 111 -25.50 14.12 10.62
N ASP A 112 -26.73 14.23 10.12
CA ASP A 112 -27.72 13.17 10.22
C ASP A 112 -27.12 11.84 9.73
N PHE A 113 -27.56 10.73 10.31
CA PHE A 113 -27.09 9.41 9.86
C PHE A 113 -27.67 9.12 8.47
N VAL A 114 -26.83 8.72 7.51
CA VAL A 114 -27.28 8.37 6.15
C VAL A 114 -27.51 6.87 6.06
N ASP A 115 -28.76 6.43 6.12
CA ASP A 115 -29.13 5.01 6.10
C ASP A 115 -29.07 4.39 4.68
N GLU A 116 -29.07 3.05 4.62
CA GLU A 116 -29.00 2.32 3.34
C GLU A 116 -30.22 2.54 2.43
N GLY A 117 -31.38 2.89 3.00
CA GLY A 117 -32.58 3.27 2.26
C GLY A 117 -32.41 4.64 1.59
N GLN A 118 -31.86 5.64 2.29
CA GLN A 118 -31.51 6.94 1.72
C GLN A 118 -30.47 6.78 0.59
N VAL A 119 -29.44 5.94 0.80
CA VAL A 119 -28.45 5.61 -0.24
C VAL A 119 -29.11 4.95 -1.45
N ALA A 120 -29.95 3.93 -1.25
CA ALA A 120 -30.65 3.24 -2.33
C ALA A 120 -31.63 4.16 -3.10
N ASN A 121 -32.30 5.07 -2.39
CA ASN A 121 -33.17 6.08 -3.00
C ASN A 121 -32.37 7.08 -3.85
N ALA A 122 -31.20 7.53 -3.40
CA ALA A 122 -30.34 8.41 -4.20
C ALA A 122 -29.84 7.71 -5.49
N VAL A 123 -29.43 6.43 -5.39
CA VAL A 123 -29.08 5.61 -6.57
C VAL A 123 -30.25 5.49 -7.54
N LEU A 124 -31.46 5.17 -7.06
CA LEU A 124 -32.63 5.02 -7.93
C LEU A 124 -33.07 6.35 -8.57
N ALA A 125 -33.06 7.45 -7.81
CA ALA A 125 -33.39 8.77 -8.33
C ALA A 125 -32.42 9.22 -9.43
N ASP A 126 -31.12 8.97 -9.26
CA ASP A 126 -30.13 9.27 -10.29
C ASP A 126 -30.30 8.40 -11.54
N LEU A 127 -30.64 7.11 -11.39
CA LEU A 127 -30.96 6.23 -12.51
C LEU A 127 -32.21 6.69 -13.29
N GLN A 128 -33.24 7.18 -12.59
CA GLN A 128 -34.44 7.76 -13.19
C GLN A 128 -34.13 9.07 -13.96
N HIS A 129 -33.15 9.85 -13.51
CA HIS A 129 -32.65 11.03 -14.22
C HIS A 129 -31.74 10.66 -15.42
N LEU A 130 -30.92 9.63 -15.30
CA LEU A 130 -30.05 9.13 -16.38
C LEU A 130 -30.86 8.52 -17.53
N GLN A 131 -31.93 7.79 -17.23
CA GLN A 131 -32.76 7.06 -18.20
C GLN A 131 -31.88 6.14 -19.06
N ASN A 132 -31.98 6.24 -20.39
CA ASN A 132 -31.21 5.45 -21.36
C ASN A 132 -29.68 5.61 -21.23
N ARG A 133 -29.19 6.60 -20.45
CA ARG A 133 -27.76 6.82 -20.16
C ARG A 133 -27.23 6.01 -18.97
N ALA A 134 -28.07 5.22 -18.30
CA ALA A 134 -27.68 4.37 -17.17
C ALA A 134 -26.78 3.17 -17.57
N ALA A 135 -26.69 2.84 -18.86
CA ALA A 135 -25.88 1.71 -19.33
C ALA A 135 -24.39 1.88 -18.96
N GLY A 136 -23.84 0.92 -18.22
CA GLY A 136 -22.45 0.96 -17.75
C GLY A 136 -22.20 1.90 -16.55
N VAL A 137 -23.25 2.46 -15.94
CA VAL A 137 -23.16 3.22 -14.70
C VAL A 137 -23.18 2.28 -13.49
N ARG A 138 -22.43 2.66 -12.45
CA ARG A 138 -22.25 1.99 -11.17
C ARG A 138 -22.10 3.04 -10.06
N TYR A 139 -22.19 2.62 -8.80
CA TYR A 139 -22.15 3.52 -7.65
C TYR A 139 -21.18 3.03 -6.56
N LEU A 140 -20.53 3.97 -5.88
CA LEU A 140 -19.69 3.70 -4.72
C LEU A 140 -20.19 4.52 -3.52
N SER A 141 -20.30 3.89 -2.35
CA SER A 141 -20.76 4.55 -1.13
C SER A 141 -19.62 4.85 -0.16
N LEU A 142 -19.58 6.10 0.33
CA LEU A 142 -18.78 6.55 1.48
C LEU A 142 -19.62 6.63 2.77
N ALA A 143 -20.88 6.19 2.75
CA ALA A 143 -21.81 6.38 3.86
C ALA A 143 -21.30 5.77 5.17
N ASN A 144 -20.57 4.64 5.12
CA ASN A 144 -19.98 4.03 6.32
C ASN A 144 -18.93 4.93 7.00
N LEU A 145 -18.10 5.66 6.24
CA LEU A 145 -17.14 6.62 6.79
C LEU A 145 -17.85 7.89 7.28
N TYR A 146 -18.81 8.38 6.50
CA TYR A 146 -19.63 9.55 6.87
C TYR A 146 -20.42 9.31 8.17
N ASN A 147 -20.88 8.07 8.40
CA ASN A 147 -21.64 7.65 9.57
C ASN A 147 -20.78 7.29 10.79
N GLU A 148 -19.44 7.17 10.69
CA GLU A 148 -18.62 6.88 11.87
C GLU A 148 -18.75 8.00 12.90
N ARG A 149 -18.82 7.61 14.18
CA ARG A 149 -18.91 8.52 15.32
C ARG A 149 -17.74 8.30 16.29
N ASP A 150 -17.37 9.35 17.02
CA ASP A 150 -16.48 9.26 18.17
C ASP A 150 -17.23 8.78 19.42
N ALA A 151 -16.50 8.57 20.53
CA ALA A 151 -17.10 8.14 21.81
C ALA A 151 -18.01 9.20 22.47
N ARG A 152 -18.12 10.41 21.90
CA ARG A 152 -19.00 11.50 22.33
C ARG A 152 -20.23 11.64 21.40
N GLY A 153 -20.33 10.83 20.34
CA GLY A 153 -21.43 10.86 19.36
C GLY A 153 -21.25 11.85 18.21
N ASN A 154 -20.08 12.50 18.08
CA ASN A 154 -19.77 13.44 16.99
C ASN A 154 -19.32 12.67 15.74
N PRO A 155 -19.44 13.21 14.51
CA PRO A 155 -18.80 12.62 13.34
C PRO A 155 -17.29 12.45 13.55
N ARG A 156 -16.79 11.24 13.33
CA ARG A 156 -15.38 10.90 13.55
C ARG A 156 -14.47 11.60 12.54
N HIS A 157 -14.88 11.66 11.29
CA HIS A 157 -14.12 12.25 10.18
C HIS A 157 -14.61 13.65 9.83
N SER A 158 -13.72 14.53 9.35
CA SER A 158 -14.09 15.85 8.82
C SER A 158 -14.61 15.76 7.38
N ASP A 159 -15.19 16.85 6.88
CA ASP A 159 -15.63 16.92 5.48
C ASP A 159 -14.43 16.95 4.52
N LEU A 160 -13.29 17.50 4.98
CA LEU A 160 -12.01 17.47 4.27
C LEU A 160 -11.42 16.06 4.17
N PHE A 161 -11.48 15.25 5.24
CA PHE A 161 -11.16 13.82 5.17
C PHE A 161 -12.05 13.09 4.15
N LEU A 162 -13.35 13.35 4.16
CA LEU A 162 -14.28 12.75 3.20
C LEU A 162 -13.99 13.22 1.75
N GLU A 163 -13.49 14.44 1.55
CA GLU A 163 -13.01 14.88 0.25
C GLU A 163 -11.74 14.15 -0.18
N TYR A 164 -10.77 13.95 0.73
CA TYR A 164 -9.60 13.11 0.47
C TYR A 164 -9.99 11.66 0.12
N CYS A 165 -11.08 11.13 0.69
CA CYS A 165 -11.65 9.85 0.26
C CYS A 165 -12.23 9.92 -1.17
N ARG A 166 -12.94 10.98 -1.57
CA ARG A 166 -13.42 11.18 -2.95
C ARG A 166 -12.25 11.28 -3.94
N THR A 167 -11.19 12.02 -3.59
CA THR A 167 -9.92 12.05 -4.34
C THR A 167 -9.29 10.67 -4.43
N GLY A 168 -9.33 9.87 -3.36
CA GLY A 168 -8.84 8.49 -3.34
C GLY A 168 -9.57 7.57 -4.33
N VAL A 169 -10.90 7.67 -4.40
CA VAL A 169 -11.72 6.97 -5.40
C VAL A 169 -11.36 7.44 -6.81
N SER A 170 -11.40 8.76 -7.08
CA SER A 170 -11.03 9.33 -8.38
C SER A 170 -9.63 8.86 -8.81
N LYS A 171 -8.61 8.98 -7.95
CA LYS A 171 -7.23 8.60 -8.25
C LYS A 171 -7.10 7.10 -8.51
N MET A 172 -7.72 6.23 -7.70
CA MET A 172 -7.68 4.79 -7.93
C MET A 172 -8.25 4.42 -9.30
N LEU A 173 -9.43 4.94 -9.65
CA LEU A 173 -10.09 4.60 -10.91
C LEU A 173 -9.33 5.14 -12.14
N ASN A 174 -8.72 6.33 -12.06
CA ASN A 174 -7.88 6.87 -13.13
C ASN A 174 -6.49 6.19 -13.21
N SER A 175 -5.94 5.70 -12.10
CA SER A 175 -4.66 4.94 -12.07
C SER A 175 -4.78 3.52 -12.65
N LEU A 176 -6.00 3.09 -12.99
CA LEU A 176 -6.28 1.86 -13.73
C LEU A 176 -6.62 2.13 -15.20
N SER A 177 -6.63 3.39 -15.63
CA SER A 177 -7.17 3.80 -16.92
C SER A 177 -6.10 4.06 -17.97
N SER A 178 -6.37 3.63 -19.20
CA SER A 178 -5.67 4.06 -20.41
C SER A 178 -6.28 5.31 -21.05
N ASN A 179 -7.38 5.86 -20.52
CA ASN A 179 -7.97 7.09 -21.05
C ASN A 179 -7.02 8.28 -20.85
N PRO A 180 -6.85 9.18 -21.83
CA PRO A 180 -5.91 10.32 -21.73
C PRO A 180 -6.46 11.50 -20.91
N LYS A 181 -7.73 11.47 -20.50
CA LYS A 181 -8.36 12.50 -19.66
C LYS A 181 -8.75 11.92 -18.31
N ILE A 182 -8.46 12.66 -17.25
CA ILE A 182 -8.88 12.34 -15.89
C ILE A 182 -10.38 12.60 -15.71
N SER A 183 -11.07 11.61 -15.13
CA SER A 183 -12.49 11.68 -14.80
C SER A 183 -12.68 11.67 -13.28
N THR A 184 -13.18 12.74 -12.71
CA THR A 184 -13.59 12.78 -11.30
C THR A 184 -14.90 12.01 -11.09
N VAL A 185 -15.05 11.38 -9.92
CA VAL A 185 -16.35 10.80 -9.54
C VAL A 185 -17.34 11.89 -9.13
N GLU A 186 -18.59 11.73 -9.52
CA GLU A 186 -19.66 12.70 -9.28
C GLU A 186 -20.54 12.23 -8.12
N ALA A 187 -20.79 13.09 -7.14
CA ALA A 187 -21.66 12.73 -6.01
C ALA A 187 -23.12 13.11 -6.31
N VAL A 188 -24.05 12.16 -6.16
CA VAL A 188 -25.45 12.29 -6.61
C VAL A 188 -26.46 12.55 -5.48
N ASP A 189 -25.97 12.81 -4.27
CA ASP A 189 -26.75 13.05 -3.05
C ASP A 189 -26.27 14.30 -2.29
N PRO A 190 -27.11 14.94 -1.45
CA PRO A 190 -26.73 16.15 -0.70
C PRO A 190 -25.60 15.96 0.31
N ALA A 191 -25.40 14.77 0.88
CA ALA A 191 -24.29 14.47 1.80
C ALA A 191 -22.98 14.15 1.06
N ARG A 192 -23.04 14.06 -0.28
CA ARG A 192 -21.96 13.69 -1.20
C ARG A 192 -21.32 12.34 -0.88
N VAL A 193 -22.11 11.35 -0.43
CA VAL A 193 -21.62 10.00 -0.08
C VAL A 193 -21.88 8.93 -1.13
N VAL A 194 -22.78 9.17 -2.10
CA VAL A 194 -23.14 8.27 -3.18
C VAL A 194 -22.46 8.75 -4.47
N LEU A 195 -21.42 8.04 -4.89
CA LEU A 195 -20.54 8.44 -5.97
C LEU A 195 -20.87 7.67 -7.25
N ARG A 196 -21.29 8.36 -8.30
CA ARG A 196 -21.50 7.80 -9.64
C ARG A 196 -20.16 7.49 -10.32
N VAL A 197 -20.07 6.27 -10.86
CA VAL A 197 -18.95 5.74 -11.64
C VAL A 197 -19.49 5.23 -12.98
N THR A 198 -19.22 5.95 -14.06
CA THR A 198 -19.47 5.44 -15.43
C THR A 198 -18.25 4.63 -15.87
N LEU A 199 -18.36 3.31 -16.00
CA LEU A 199 -17.21 2.41 -16.20
C LEU A 199 -16.38 2.79 -17.45
N ALA A 200 -17.04 3.25 -18.52
CA ALA A 200 -16.39 3.69 -19.76
C ALA A 200 -15.45 4.91 -19.56
N ASN A 201 -15.77 5.82 -18.64
CA ASN A 201 -14.93 6.99 -18.33
C ASN A 201 -13.55 6.59 -17.76
N TYR A 202 -13.43 5.36 -17.28
CA TYR A 202 -12.21 4.77 -16.73
C TYR A 202 -11.66 3.61 -17.57
N GLY A 203 -12.37 3.18 -18.62
CA GLY A 203 -12.02 1.98 -19.41
C GLY A 203 -12.21 0.66 -18.66
N LEU A 204 -12.94 0.66 -17.54
CA LEU A 204 -13.09 -0.52 -16.67
C LEU A 204 -14.03 -1.56 -17.31
N ALA A 205 -13.58 -2.81 -17.38
CA ALA A 205 -14.38 -3.91 -17.91
C ALA A 205 -15.61 -4.20 -17.02
N PRO A 206 -16.82 -4.35 -17.59
CA PRO A 206 -18.02 -4.73 -16.82
C PRO A 206 -17.89 -6.05 -16.04
N GLU A 207 -17.12 -7.00 -16.59
CA GLU A 207 -16.83 -8.28 -15.93
C GLU A 207 -15.92 -8.13 -14.70
N LEU A 208 -15.03 -7.13 -14.66
CA LEU A 208 -14.24 -6.82 -13.46
C LEU A 208 -15.12 -6.22 -12.35
N TRP A 209 -16.06 -5.33 -12.70
CA TRP A 209 -17.06 -4.86 -11.72
C TRP A 209 -17.89 -6.02 -11.19
N LYS A 210 -18.40 -6.86 -12.08
CA LYS A 210 -19.20 -8.04 -11.74
C LYS A 210 -18.45 -8.99 -10.80
N LYS A 211 -17.16 -9.23 -11.06
CA LYS A 211 -16.25 -10.03 -10.20
C LYS A 211 -16.11 -9.45 -8.80
N LEU A 212 -15.82 -8.15 -8.67
CA LEU A 212 -15.82 -7.43 -7.39
C LEU A 212 -17.16 -7.59 -6.67
N ALA A 213 -18.26 -7.32 -7.38
CA ALA A 213 -19.61 -7.32 -6.83
C ALA A 213 -20.08 -8.69 -6.36
N THR A 214 -19.78 -9.77 -7.10
CA THR A 214 -20.10 -11.15 -6.67
C THR A 214 -19.34 -11.58 -5.42
N SER A 215 -18.14 -11.04 -5.20
CA SER A 215 -17.25 -11.33 -4.07
C SER A 215 -17.25 -10.26 -2.97
N TYR A 216 -18.17 -9.30 -3.02
CA TYR A 216 -18.30 -8.21 -2.06
C TYR A 216 -18.87 -8.74 -0.72
N PRO A 217 -18.13 -8.72 0.40
CA PRO A 217 -18.58 -9.37 1.64
C PRO A 217 -19.78 -8.68 2.30
N TYR A 218 -19.99 -7.38 2.04
CA TYR A 218 -21.08 -6.56 2.61
C TYR A 218 -22.35 -6.56 1.74
N ARG A 219 -22.57 -7.59 0.92
CA ARG A 219 -23.72 -7.71 0.02
C ARG A 219 -25.03 -8.10 0.72
N VAL A 220 -25.42 -7.35 1.75
CA VAL A 220 -26.64 -7.64 2.54
C VAL A 220 -27.91 -7.35 1.72
N ASN A 221 -28.72 -8.37 1.49
CA ASN A 221 -30.10 -8.18 1.04
C ASN A 221 -30.97 -7.82 2.25
N ARG A 222 -31.47 -6.57 2.27
CA ARG A 222 -32.39 -6.05 3.31
C ARG A 222 -33.83 -5.85 2.81
N GLY A 223 -34.16 -6.30 1.60
CA GLY A 223 -35.50 -6.09 1.01
C GLY A 223 -35.84 -4.65 0.62
N LEU A 224 -34.85 -3.75 0.56
CA LEU A 224 -35.05 -2.35 0.19
C LEU A 224 -35.51 -2.22 -1.27
N GLN A 225 -36.76 -1.80 -1.48
CA GLN A 225 -37.39 -1.72 -2.79
C GLN A 225 -36.57 -0.91 -3.80
N ALA A 226 -36.01 0.24 -3.40
CA ALA A 226 -35.19 1.07 -4.28
C ALA A 226 -33.88 0.38 -4.73
N ALA A 227 -33.27 -0.45 -3.87
CA ALA A 227 -32.10 -1.24 -4.25
C ALA A 227 -32.49 -2.36 -5.22
N ILE A 228 -33.62 -3.05 -4.97
CA ILE A 228 -34.19 -4.07 -5.85
C ILE A 228 -34.48 -3.49 -7.25
N ASP A 229 -35.02 -2.27 -7.33
CA ASP A 229 -35.31 -1.62 -8.60
C ASP A 229 -34.04 -1.10 -9.31
N ALA A 230 -33.02 -0.66 -8.56
CA ALA A 230 -31.70 -0.36 -9.13
C ALA A 230 -31.01 -1.63 -9.71
N GLU A 231 -31.12 -2.78 -9.04
CA GLU A 231 -30.61 -4.06 -9.57
C GLU A 231 -31.32 -4.50 -10.86
N LYS A 232 -32.64 -4.25 -10.99
CA LYS A 232 -33.38 -4.51 -12.24
C LYS A 232 -32.87 -3.68 -13.42
N ILE A 233 -32.41 -2.45 -13.16
CA ILE A 233 -31.91 -1.52 -14.20
C ILE A 233 -30.47 -1.85 -14.60
N LEU A 234 -29.61 -2.17 -13.62
CA LEU A 234 -28.16 -2.24 -13.81
C LEU A 234 -27.56 -3.65 -13.78
N GLY A 235 -28.33 -4.65 -13.35
CA GLY A 235 -27.85 -5.98 -12.96
C GLY A 235 -27.44 -6.04 -11.48
N VAL A 236 -27.04 -7.24 -11.03
CA VAL A 236 -26.70 -7.54 -9.63
C VAL A 236 -25.64 -6.58 -9.08
N LEU A 237 -25.89 -6.06 -7.88
CA LEU A 237 -25.01 -5.21 -7.07
C LEU A 237 -24.37 -4.06 -7.87
N PRO A 238 -25.19 -3.06 -8.26
CA PRO A 238 -24.70 -1.83 -8.90
C PRO A 238 -23.91 -0.93 -7.95
N MET A 239 -23.94 -1.23 -6.64
CA MET A 239 -23.31 -0.45 -5.58
C MET A 239 -22.41 -1.31 -4.68
N MET A 240 -21.27 -0.76 -4.30
CA MET A 240 -20.38 -1.27 -3.25
C MET A 240 -19.88 -0.12 -2.36
N ARG A 241 -19.30 -0.40 -1.19
CA ARG A 241 -18.52 0.60 -0.44
C ARG A 241 -17.26 1.01 -1.21
N ALA A 242 -16.96 2.30 -1.19
CA ALA A 242 -15.78 2.87 -1.83
C ALA A 242 -14.47 2.36 -1.22
N ASP A 243 -14.42 2.18 0.10
CA ASP A 243 -13.23 1.69 0.82
C ASP A 243 -12.84 0.25 0.43
N TYR A 244 -13.81 -0.66 0.35
CA TYR A 244 -13.63 -2.01 -0.19
C TYR A 244 -13.15 -2.01 -1.65
N VAL A 245 -13.79 -1.23 -2.53
CA VAL A 245 -13.43 -1.24 -3.95
C VAL A 245 -12.03 -0.68 -4.18
N VAL A 246 -11.63 0.37 -3.45
CA VAL A 246 -10.25 0.87 -3.48
C VAL A 246 -9.28 -0.15 -2.89
N PHE A 247 -9.60 -0.79 -1.75
CA PHE A 247 -8.77 -1.83 -1.15
C PHE A 247 -8.54 -3.02 -2.10
N ALA A 248 -9.59 -3.50 -2.77
CA ALA A 248 -9.51 -4.64 -3.68
C ALA A 248 -8.79 -4.30 -5.01
N LEU A 249 -8.99 -3.09 -5.54
CA LEU A 249 -8.40 -2.66 -6.82
C LEU A 249 -6.96 -2.15 -6.73
N ALA A 250 -6.49 -1.71 -5.56
CA ALA A 250 -5.12 -1.23 -5.38
C ALA A 250 -4.08 -2.35 -5.25
N GLN A 251 -4.47 -3.62 -5.22
CA GLN A 251 -3.55 -4.76 -5.02
C GLN A 251 -3.78 -5.88 -6.04
N ALA A 252 -2.78 -6.76 -6.15
CA ALA A 252 -2.91 -7.98 -6.94
C ALA A 252 -4.02 -8.91 -6.39
N PRO A 253 -4.68 -9.72 -7.25
CA PRO A 253 -4.51 -9.77 -8.70
C PRO A 253 -5.25 -8.66 -9.46
N LEU A 254 -6.24 -7.99 -8.84
CA LEU A 254 -7.17 -7.11 -9.57
C LEU A 254 -6.51 -5.84 -10.12
N TYR A 255 -5.50 -5.28 -9.44
CA TYR A 255 -4.69 -4.19 -9.95
C TYR A 255 -4.07 -4.52 -11.33
N HIS A 256 -3.57 -5.75 -11.49
CA HIS A 256 -2.95 -6.22 -12.73
C HIS A 256 -3.98 -6.54 -13.82
N GLU A 257 -5.12 -7.11 -13.43
CA GLU A 257 -6.24 -7.40 -14.32
C GLU A 257 -6.86 -6.13 -14.90
N ALA A 258 -7.06 -5.11 -14.06
CA ALA A 258 -7.68 -3.85 -14.44
C ALA A 258 -6.81 -3.01 -15.39
N LEU A 259 -5.52 -2.83 -15.07
CA LEU A 259 -4.58 -2.11 -15.94
C LEU A 259 -4.04 -3.00 -17.10
N GLY A 260 -4.43 -4.28 -17.12
CA GLY A 260 -4.02 -5.29 -18.10
C GLY A 260 -2.50 -5.49 -18.13
N ILE A 261 -1.84 -5.56 -16.97
CA ILE A 261 -0.38 -5.71 -16.89
C ILE A 261 -0.01 -7.16 -17.28
N PRO A 262 0.82 -7.35 -18.33
CA PRO A 262 1.19 -8.68 -18.81
C PRO A 262 1.97 -9.48 -17.75
N GLY A 263 2.11 -10.78 -17.96
CA GLY A 263 2.60 -11.70 -16.95
C GLY A 263 1.49 -12.40 -16.18
N GLY A 264 1.90 -13.20 -15.21
CA GLY A 264 1.04 -14.10 -14.44
C GLY A 264 1.81 -15.37 -14.11
N GLN A 265 1.15 -16.36 -13.49
CA GLN A 265 1.83 -17.59 -13.08
C GLN A 265 2.49 -18.29 -14.28
N LYS A 266 3.84 -18.35 -14.25
CA LYS A 266 4.76 -18.94 -15.25
C LYS A 266 5.05 -18.14 -16.53
N GLN A 267 4.52 -16.92 -16.72
CA GLN A 267 4.92 -16.09 -17.88
C GLN A 267 6.23 -15.33 -17.57
N ARG A 268 7.35 -15.81 -18.14
CA ARG A 268 8.64 -15.08 -18.18
C ARG A 268 8.57 -13.91 -19.16
N ALA A 269 9.54 -12.99 -19.08
CA ALA A 269 9.66 -11.81 -19.96
C ALA A 269 8.39 -10.93 -19.99
N ALA A 270 7.71 -10.82 -18.85
CA ALA A 270 6.53 -9.98 -18.67
C ALA A 270 6.89 -8.49 -18.60
N ASP A 271 8.12 -8.16 -18.20
CA ASP A 271 8.76 -6.86 -18.36
C ASP A 271 8.84 -6.45 -19.84
N VAL A 272 9.44 -7.30 -20.68
CA VAL A 272 9.55 -7.06 -22.14
C VAL A 272 8.16 -6.97 -22.79
N ALA A 273 7.20 -7.77 -22.32
CA ALA A 273 5.81 -7.68 -22.76
C ALA A 273 5.13 -6.36 -22.34
N LEU A 274 5.49 -5.78 -21.19
CA LEU A 274 5.01 -4.46 -20.76
C LEU A 274 5.68 -3.36 -21.59
N GLU A 275 6.99 -3.44 -21.82
CA GLU A 275 7.72 -2.49 -22.68
C GLU A 275 7.12 -2.46 -24.08
N ALA A 276 6.91 -3.62 -24.71
CA ALA A 276 6.25 -3.74 -26.00
C ALA A 276 4.81 -3.17 -26.00
N LYS A 277 4.03 -3.39 -24.93
CA LYS A 277 2.69 -2.78 -24.75
C LYS A 277 2.75 -1.25 -24.66
N LEU A 278 3.86 -0.69 -24.16
CA LEU A 278 4.10 0.75 -24.05
C LEU A 278 4.86 1.33 -25.26
N GLY A 279 5.06 0.54 -26.34
CA GLY A 279 5.77 0.95 -27.54
C GLY A 279 7.29 1.08 -27.37
N VAL A 280 7.86 0.50 -26.32
CA VAL A 280 9.30 0.51 -26.02
C VAL A 280 9.96 -0.76 -26.50
N ASP A 281 10.98 -0.57 -27.32
CA ASP A 281 11.97 -1.56 -27.70
C ASP A 281 13.23 -1.26 -26.86
N TYR A 282 13.60 -2.16 -25.94
CA TYR A 282 14.61 -1.88 -24.92
C TYR A 282 15.96 -1.48 -25.52
N ASP A 283 16.47 -2.28 -26.46
CA ASP A 283 17.80 -2.08 -27.04
C ASP A 283 17.87 -0.83 -27.94
N LYS A 284 16.74 -0.39 -28.53
CA LYS A 284 16.65 0.94 -29.15
C LYS A 284 16.54 2.07 -28.12
N ALA A 285 15.75 1.87 -27.06
CA ALA A 285 15.49 2.90 -26.06
C ALA A 285 16.73 3.23 -25.23
N ILE A 286 17.51 2.23 -24.81
CA ILE A 286 18.71 2.44 -23.98
C ILE A 286 19.85 3.16 -24.72
N GLN A 287 19.86 3.11 -26.06
CA GLN A 287 20.80 3.86 -26.90
C GLN A 287 20.39 5.31 -27.17
N ASN A 288 19.20 5.73 -26.72
CA ASN A 288 18.74 7.11 -26.83
C ASN A 288 19.58 8.04 -25.92
N PRO A 289 19.95 9.27 -26.37
CA PRO A 289 20.63 10.27 -25.53
C PRO A 289 19.87 10.69 -24.25
N ASP A 290 18.56 10.48 -24.21
CA ASP A 290 17.67 10.71 -23.06
C ASP A 290 17.40 9.47 -22.20
N ALA A 291 18.08 8.35 -22.49
CA ALA A 291 18.16 7.21 -21.58
C ALA A 291 19.30 7.41 -20.57
N VAL A 292 18.99 7.36 -19.27
CA VAL A 292 19.90 7.79 -18.20
C VAL A 292 19.81 6.83 -17.01
N ARG A 293 20.92 6.62 -16.31
CA ARG A 293 21.09 5.70 -15.18
C ARG A 293 21.62 6.40 -13.93
N ALA A 294 21.35 5.81 -12.77
CA ALA A 294 22.12 6.03 -11.54
C ALA A 294 22.23 4.73 -10.74
N GLY A 295 23.43 4.36 -10.32
CA GLY A 295 23.72 3.17 -9.52
C GLY A 295 24.32 3.53 -8.16
N PHE A 296 23.82 2.89 -7.10
CA PHE A 296 24.16 3.24 -5.71
C PHE A 296 24.14 2.04 -4.77
N GLN A 297 25.04 2.04 -3.79
CA GLN A 297 25.25 0.95 -2.84
C GLN A 297 24.16 0.89 -1.75
N LYS A 298 23.40 1.97 -1.54
CA LYS A 298 22.32 2.03 -0.54
C LYS A 298 21.14 2.85 -1.05
N SER A 299 20.00 2.18 -1.26
CA SER A 299 18.76 2.80 -1.75
C SER A 299 17.80 3.24 -0.64
N GLY A 300 17.82 2.53 0.50
CA GLY A 300 16.81 2.69 1.56
C GLY A 300 15.49 1.95 1.30
N VAL A 301 15.42 1.12 0.25
CA VAL A 301 14.29 0.22 -0.06
C VAL A 301 14.81 -1.19 -0.36
N SER A 302 15.78 -1.30 -1.27
CA SER A 302 16.57 -2.53 -1.49
C SER A 302 17.63 -2.74 -0.42
N GLN A 303 17.87 -4.02 -0.11
CA GLN A 303 18.83 -4.51 0.85
C GLN A 303 20.28 -4.51 0.32
N GLY A 304 20.46 -4.55 -1.00
CA GLY A 304 21.75 -4.55 -1.67
C GLY A 304 22.07 -3.24 -2.39
N ASN A 305 22.94 -3.33 -3.39
CA ASN A 305 23.09 -2.26 -4.38
C ASN A 305 21.82 -2.17 -5.27
N ARG A 306 21.61 -1.03 -5.92
CA ARG A 306 20.49 -0.78 -6.84
C ARG A 306 20.96 0.06 -8.02
N LEU A 307 20.53 -0.32 -9.22
CA LEU A 307 20.53 0.57 -10.39
C LEU A 307 19.11 1.09 -10.59
N ILE A 308 18.97 2.35 -10.98
CA ILE A 308 17.76 2.87 -11.62
C ILE A 308 18.08 3.36 -13.03
N GLU A 309 17.10 3.29 -13.90
CA GLU A 309 17.21 3.61 -15.33
C GLU A 309 15.93 4.32 -15.78
N ARG A 310 16.07 5.44 -16.47
CA ARG A 310 14.98 6.22 -17.06
C ARG A 310 15.04 6.06 -18.57
N LEU A 311 13.98 5.53 -19.17
CA LEU A 311 13.83 5.35 -20.63
C LEU A 311 12.75 6.29 -21.19
N PRO A 312 12.99 6.95 -22.34
CA PRO A 312 11.96 7.71 -23.05
C PRO A 312 11.01 6.77 -23.80
N ARG A 313 9.74 7.18 -23.97
CA ARG A 313 8.77 6.50 -24.84
C ARG A 313 8.48 7.29 -26.11
N PRO A 314 8.10 6.63 -27.23
CA PRO A 314 7.73 7.31 -28.48
C PRO A 314 6.52 8.25 -28.35
N ASP A 315 5.63 8.02 -27.38
CA ASP A 315 4.44 8.84 -27.10
C ASP A 315 4.72 10.04 -26.19
N GLY A 316 5.99 10.34 -25.91
CA GLY A 316 6.39 11.36 -24.93
C GLY A 316 6.12 10.96 -23.48
N GLY A 317 5.77 9.70 -23.21
CA GLY A 317 5.76 9.12 -21.87
C GLY A 317 7.16 8.80 -21.34
N TYR A 318 7.20 8.21 -20.14
CA TYR A 318 8.41 7.66 -19.51
C TYR A 318 8.22 6.23 -19.02
N ILE A 319 9.34 5.53 -18.88
CA ILE A 319 9.49 4.34 -18.02
C ILE A 319 10.69 4.60 -17.10
N TRP A 320 10.54 4.29 -15.81
CA TRP A 320 11.61 4.14 -14.86
C TRP A 320 11.71 2.66 -14.47
N LYS A 321 12.88 2.04 -14.64
CA LYS A 321 13.17 0.67 -14.20
C LYS A 321 14.13 0.71 -13.02
N SER A 322 13.99 -0.20 -12.08
CA SER A 322 15.05 -0.55 -11.13
C SER A 322 15.56 -1.96 -11.35
N TYR A 323 16.82 -2.15 -10.98
CA TYR A 323 17.46 -3.45 -10.88
C TYR A 323 18.01 -3.55 -9.46
N ASP A 324 17.46 -4.48 -8.68
CA ASP A 324 17.69 -4.65 -7.26
C ASP A 324 18.37 -6.00 -7.00
N PHE A 325 19.36 -6.00 -6.11
CA PHE A 325 20.32 -7.09 -5.93
C PHE A 325 20.25 -7.67 -4.51
N ASP A 326 20.33 -8.99 -4.38
CA ASP A 326 20.45 -9.63 -3.07
C ASP A 326 21.88 -9.45 -2.51
N PRO A 327 22.05 -8.84 -1.32
CA PRO A 327 23.39 -8.58 -0.76
C PRO A 327 24.19 -9.86 -0.45
N THR A 328 23.55 -11.01 -0.29
CA THR A 328 24.24 -12.30 -0.13
C THR A 328 24.92 -12.77 -1.42
N ARG A 329 24.45 -12.29 -2.57
CA ARG A 329 24.93 -12.65 -3.92
C ARG A 329 25.95 -11.66 -4.49
N GLN A 330 26.34 -10.60 -3.77
CA GLN A 330 27.24 -9.56 -4.28
C GLN A 330 28.62 -10.09 -4.74
N ASN A 331 29.08 -11.25 -4.22
CA ASN A 331 30.32 -11.89 -4.65
C ASN A 331 30.19 -12.75 -5.93
N GLU A 332 28.97 -13.01 -6.40
CA GLU A 332 28.72 -13.74 -7.65
C GLU A 332 29.03 -12.87 -8.89
N ARG A 333 29.21 -13.54 -10.04
CA ARG A 333 29.46 -12.85 -11.31
C ARG A 333 28.24 -12.00 -11.70
N GLY A 334 28.41 -10.69 -11.61
CA GLY A 334 27.38 -9.70 -11.94
C GLY A 334 26.50 -9.26 -10.78
N GLY A 335 26.70 -9.78 -9.55
CA GLY A 335 25.95 -9.34 -8.35
C GLY A 335 26.44 -8.01 -7.74
N ASP A 336 27.60 -7.52 -8.19
CA ASP A 336 28.14 -6.21 -7.85
C ASP A 336 28.05 -5.26 -9.05
N LEU A 337 27.06 -4.37 -9.02
CA LEU A 337 26.81 -3.35 -10.05
C LEU A 337 28.05 -2.49 -10.36
N PHE A 338 28.91 -2.21 -9.38
CA PHE A 338 30.08 -1.36 -9.57
C PHE A 338 31.21 -2.06 -10.34
N ARG A 339 31.17 -3.40 -10.38
CA ARG A 339 32.03 -4.23 -11.23
C ARG A 339 31.36 -4.58 -12.56
N ALA A 340 30.04 -4.44 -12.65
CA ALA A 340 29.22 -4.83 -13.80
C ALA A 340 28.18 -3.78 -14.26
N PRO A 341 28.59 -2.51 -14.55
CA PRO A 341 27.66 -1.39 -14.75
C PRO A 341 26.87 -1.39 -16.08
N LEU A 342 27.27 -2.22 -17.05
CA LEU A 342 26.71 -2.27 -18.42
C LEU A 342 25.80 -3.49 -18.65
N GLY A 343 25.16 -3.98 -17.58
CA GLY A 343 24.03 -4.93 -17.68
C GLY A 343 22.70 -4.26 -18.04
N PRO A 344 21.56 -4.97 -17.97
CA PRO A 344 21.45 -6.40 -17.61
C PRO A 344 22.09 -7.33 -18.67
N THR A 345 22.19 -8.62 -18.40
CA THR A 345 22.86 -9.61 -19.28
C THR A 345 22.37 -9.60 -20.73
N ASN A 346 21.07 -9.35 -20.95
CA ASN A 346 20.43 -9.26 -22.26
C ASN A 346 20.66 -7.93 -22.99
N ALA A 347 21.06 -6.85 -22.31
CA ALA A 347 21.23 -5.54 -22.95
C ALA A 347 22.45 -5.50 -23.89
N GLU A 348 22.31 -4.95 -25.09
CA GLU A 348 23.41 -4.84 -26.07
C GLU A 348 24.38 -3.67 -25.80
N LEU A 349 24.65 -3.37 -24.52
CA LEU A 349 25.51 -2.25 -24.09
C LEU A 349 27.01 -2.54 -24.09
N THR A 350 27.42 -3.81 -24.12
CA THR A 350 28.83 -4.20 -24.10
C THR A 350 29.05 -5.62 -24.64
N LYS A 351 30.21 -5.83 -25.26
CA LYS A 351 30.74 -7.15 -25.65
C LYS A 351 31.46 -7.82 -24.46
N ASN A 352 31.87 -7.04 -23.46
CA ASN A 352 32.57 -7.49 -22.28
C ASN A 352 31.60 -8.12 -21.28
N SER A 353 31.42 -9.44 -21.37
CA SER A 353 30.51 -10.20 -20.51
C SER A 353 30.84 -10.16 -19.00
N ASN A 354 31.94 -9.53 -18.57
CA ASN A 354 32.19 -9.26 -17.14
C ASN A 354 31.55 -7.96 -16.66
N LEU A 355 31.25 -7.03 -17.57
CA LEU A 355 30.61 -5.75 -17.24
C LEU A 355 29.07 -5.82 -17.24
N LYS A 356 28.47 -7.00 -17.46
CA LYS A 356 27.02 -7.18 -17.44
C LYS A 356 26.53 -7.72 -16.10
N PHE A 357 25.67 -6.96 -15.41
CA PHE A 357 25.09 -7.37 -14.12
C PHE A 357 23.99 -8.43 -14.24
N LEU A 358 23.80 -9.17 -13.14
CA LEU A 358 22.68 -10.07 -12.89
C LEU A 358 21.97 -9.58 -11.62
N HIS A 359 20.68 -9.23 -11.74
CA HIS A 359 19.85 -8.71 -10.66
C HIS A 359 18.88 -9.78 -10.14
N ASP A 360 18.30 -9.56 -8.96
CA ASP A 360 17.41 -10.51 -8.28
C ASP A 360 15.92 -10.09 -8.36
N GLY A 361 15.66 -8.78 -8.48
CA GLY A 361 14.33 -8.23 -8.73
C GLY A 361 14.38 -6.81 -9.29
N GLY A 362 13.21 -6.21 -9.46
CA GLY A 362 13.08 -4.84 -9.95
C GLY A 362 11.66 -4.29 -9.89
N GLU A 363 11.54 -3.01 -10.18
CA GLU A 363 10.30 -2.25 -10.29
C GLU A 363 10.28 -1.46 -11.59
N ILE A 364 9.13 -1.45 -12.28
CA ILE A 364 8.90 -0.71 -13.52
C ILE A 364 7.75 0.28 -13.25
N VAL A 365 8.08 1.56 -13.19
CA VAL A 365 7.12 2.67 -13.05
C VAL A 365 6.95 3.34 -14.41
N PHE A 366 5.72 3.49 -14.89
CA PHE A 366 5.47 4.01 -16.24
C PHE A 366 4.32 5.02 -16.27
N SER A 367 4.45 6.05 -17.10
CA SER A 367 3.40 7.08 -17.26
C SER A 367 2.16 6.52 -17.96
N LEU A 368 0.97 6.77 -17.41
CA LEU A 368 -0.30 6.52 -18.07
C LEU A 368 -0.64 7.69 -19.03
N PRO A 369 -1.54 7.51 -20.01
CA PRO A 369 -1.92 8.57 -20.94
C PRO A 369 -2.50 9.82 -20.28
N ASN A 370 -3.15 9.66 -19.12
CA ASN A 370 -3.67 10.75 -18.28
C ASN A 370 -2.61 11.43 -17.38
N GLY A 371 -1.34 11.01 -17.43
CA GLY A 371 -0.25 11.56 -16.62
C GLY A 371 -0.05 10.92 -15.24
N LEU A 372 -0.96 10.06 -14.78
CA LEU A 372 -0.74 9.22 -13.59
C LEU A 372 0.32 8.14 -13.86
N GLN A 373 0.60 7.29 -12.88
CA GLN A 373 1.60 6.22 -12.97
C GLN A 373 0.97 4.82 -12.83
N GLY A 374 1.46 3.89 -13.65
CA GLY A 374 1.31 2.45 -13.46
C GLY A 374 2.62 1.84 -12.93
N TYR A 375 2.51 0.69 -12.26
CA TYR A 375 3.61 0.06 -11.52
C TYR A 375 3.65 -1.45 -11.80
N MET A 376 4.84 -2.03 -11.88
CA MET A 376 5.04 -3.47 -12.03
C MET A 376 6.32 -3.94 -11.33
N LEU A 377 6.19 -4.85 -10.37
CA LEU A 377 7.31 -5.55 -9.73
C LEU A 377 7.70 -6.80 -10.54
N THR A 378 8.99 -7.12 -10.60
CA THR A 378 9.52 -8.31 -11.31
C THR A 378 10.63 -9.03 -10.53
N ASP A 379 10.82 -10.31 -10.83
CA ASP A 379 12.05 -11.04 -10.47
C ASP A 379 13.18 -10.81 -11.49
N GLY A 380 14.39 -11.28 -11.20
CA GLY A 380 15.55 -11.25 -12.10
C GLY A 380 15.43 -12.07 -13.40
N LYS A 381 14.24 -12.58 -13.74
CA LYS A 381 13.90 -13.32 -14.96
C LYS A 381 12.71 -12.68 -15.70
N GLY A 382 12.31 -11.47 -15.31
CA GLY A 382 11.20 -10.74 -15.90
C GLY A 382 9.82 -11.32 -15.59
N LEU A 383 9.68 -12.19 -14.58
CA LEU A 383 8.36 -12.68 -14.14
C LEU A 383 7.67 -11.58 -13.32
N ARG A 384 6.42 -11.22 -13.68
CA ARG A 384 5.61 -10.28 -12.90
C ARG A 384 5.34 -10.82 -11.48
N LEU A 385 5.60 -10.00 -10.48
CA LEU A 385 5.34 -10.28 -9.07
C LEU A 385 4.08 -9.58 -8.55
N GLU A 386 3.42 -10.24 -7.59
CA GLU A 386 2.27 -9.73 -6.83
C GLU A 386 2.73 -9.02 -5.54
N GLU A 387 3.78 -9.57 -4.93
CA GLU A 387 4.49 -9.06 -3.74
C GLU A 387 6.00 -9.28 -3.97
N ALA A 388 6.85 -8.34 -3.57
CA ALA A 388 8.30 -8.48 -3.72
C ALA A 388 8.96 -9.21 -2.53
N PRO A 389 10.04 -9.99 -2.77
CA PRO A 389 10.69 -10.79 -1.73
C PRO A 389 11.51 -9.92 -0.76
N LEU A 390 11.29 -10.14 0.55
CA LEU A 390 11.84 -9.33 1.65
C LEU A 390 13.38 -9.33 1.76
N ASN A 391 14.06 -10.33 1.19
CA ASN A 391 15.54 -10.37 1.11
C ASN A 391 16.11 -9.43 0.04
N VAL A 392 15.28 -8.98 -0.92
CA VAL A 392 15.68 -8.04 -1.98
C VAL A 392 15.24 -6.61 -1.63
N VAL A 393 13.98 -6.41 -1.25
CA VAL A 393 13.38 -5.09 -0.97
C VAL A 393 12.38 -5.09 0.20
N THR A 394 12.29 -3.98 0.92
CA THR A 394 11.38 -3.81 2.10
C THR A 394 10.80 -2.40 2.18
N ASP A 395 9.51 -2.30 2.50
CA ASP A 395 8.81 -1.03 2.76
C ASP A 395 8.80 -0.71 4.27
N SER A 396 9.77 0.09 4.71
CA SER A 396 9.89 0.49 6.12
C SER A 396 8.78 1.42 6.64
N SER A 397 7.84 1.88 5.78
CA SER A 397 6.63 2.59 6.23
C SER A 397 5.53 1.63 6.68
N ARG A 398 5.56 0.37 6.23
CA ARG A 398 4.61 -0.67 6.63
C ARG A 398 5.15 -1.51 7.80
N LYS A 399 4.27 -1.81 8.76
CA LYS A 399 4.58 -2.65 9.94
C LYS A 399 4.98 -4.10 9.60
N ASP A 400 4.67 -4.57 8.40
CA ASP A 400 5.02 -5.91 7.90
C ASP A 400 6.19 -5.89 6.90
N SER A 401 6.75 -4.72 6.58
CA SER A 401 7.81 -4.50 5.58
C SER A 401 7.50 -4.95 4.13
N ARG A 402 6.26 -5.41 3.85
CA ARG A 402 5.88 -6.04 2.58
C ARG A 402 5.59 -5.01 1.49
N ILE A 403 6.16 -5.21 0.30
CA ILE A 403 5.88 -4.39 -0.88
C ILE A 403 4.87 -5.13 -1.76
N ILE A 404 3.63 -4.65 -1.77
CA ILE A 404 2.53 -5.20 -2.58
C ILE A 404 2.37 -4.32 -3.83
N ASN A 405 2.39 -4.97 -4.99
CA ASN A 405 2.35 -4.30 -6.29
C ASN A 405 1.03 -3.52 -6.48
N GLY A 406 1.12 -2.28 -6.96
CA GLY A 406 0.05 -1.28 -6.89
C GLY A 406 0.18 -0.44 -5.63
N ILE A 407 -0.44 -0.85 -4.52
CA ILE A 407 -0.63 -0.05 -3.30
C ILE A 407 0.67 0.46 -2.65
N SER A 408 1.70 -0.38 -2.49
CA SER A 408 2.97 0.08 -1.91
C SER A 408 3.67 1.06 -2.86
N CYS A 409 3.65 0.78 -4.16
CA CYS A 409 4.23 1.64 -5.19
C CYS A 409 3.53 3.02 -5.22
N MET A 410 2.19 3.06 -5.20
CA MET A 410 1.41 4.30 -5.10
C MET A 410 1.74 5.09 -3.83
N SER A 411 1.89 4.40 -2.69
CA SER A 411 2.22 5.01 -1.39
C SER A 411 3.62 5.63 -1.39
N CYS A 412 4.62 4.91 -1.92
CA CYS A 412 5.99 5.41 -2.06
C CYS A 412 6.10 6.56 -3.07
N HIS A 413 5.36 6.48 -4.18
CA HIS A 413 5.32 7.48 -5.25
C HIS A 413 4.15 8.46 -5.10
N ARG A 414 3.73 8.78 -3.88
CA ARG A 414 2.63 9.73 -3.64
C ARG A 414 2.90 11.13 -4.20
N ASP A 415 4.17 11.54 -4.24
CA ASP A 415 4.66 12.86 -4.69
C ASP A 415 5.41 12.77 -6.04
N GLY A 416 5.38 11.61 -6.73
CA GLY A 416 6.12 11.35 -7.98
C GLY A 416 7.35 10.44 -7.80
N ILE A 417 8.31 10.51 -8.72
CA ILE A 417 9.53 9.70 -8.69
C ILE A 417 10.54 10.31 -7.69
N TYR A 418 10.91 9.55 -6.67
CA TYR A 418 11.59 10.09 -5.48
C TYR A 418 13.11 10.25 -5.66
N MET A 419 13.61 11.49 -5.65
CA MET A 419 15.01 11.82 -5.94
C MET A 419 15.93 11.92 -4.71
N THR A 420 15.43 12.31 -3.53
CA THR A 420 16.27 12.94 -2.48
C THR A 420 17.34 12.06 -1.83
N LYS A 421 17.25 10.73 -1.99
CA LYS A 421 18.24 9.75 -1.51
C LYS A 421 19.13 9.19 -2.62
N VAL A 422 18.86 9.55 -3.88
CA VAL A 422 19.60 9.06 -5.05
C VAL A 422 20.86 9.91 -5.23
N LYS A 423 22.00 9.25 -5.36
CA LYS A 423 23.26 9.80 -5.86
C LYS A 423 23.88 8.74 -6.75
N ASP A 424 24.37 9.11 -7.93
CA ASP A 424 25.08 8.14 -8.76
C ASP A 424 26.51 7.97 -8.27
N GLU A 425 26.90 6.72 -8.00
CA GLU A 425 28.21 6.33 -7.48
C GLU A 425 29.06 5.64 -8.56
N VAL A 426 28.45 5.24 -9.70
CA VAL A 426 29.08 4.39 -10.72
C VAL A 426 30.30 5.06 -11.35
N LEU A 427 30.20 6.32 -11.82
CA LEU A 427 31.33 7.01 -12.45
C LEU A 427 32.55 7.16 -11.53
N ALA A 428 32.34 7.24 -10.21
CA ALA A 428 33.42 7.29 -9.24
C ALA A 428 34.04 5.90 -9.01
N ALA A 429 33.20 4.86 -8.89
CA ALA A 429 33.64 3.49 -8.66
C ALA A 429 34.36 2.87 -9.88
N THR A 430 33.88 3.12 -11.09
CA THR A 430 34.43 2.52 -12.32
C THR A 430 35.74 3.16 -12.78
N LYS A 431 36.12 4.31 -12.23
CA LYS A 431 37.32 5.10 -12.60
C LYS A 431 38.63 4.30 -12.57
N ASN A 432 38.73 3.27 -11.73
CA ASN A 432 39.92 2.44 -11.59
C ASN A 432 39.84 1.10 -12.36
N LEU A 433 38.73 0.85 -13.08
CA LEU A 433 38.57 -0.33 -13.92
C LEU A 433 39.35 -0.16 -15.24
N LYS A 434 39.93 -1.26 -15.74
CA LYS A 434 40.50 -1.32 -17.09
C LYS A 434 39.39 -1.58 -18.10
N LEU A 435 38.70 -0.50 -18.46
CA LEU A 435 37.69 -0.48 -19.52
C LEU A 435 38.35 -0.22 -20.88
N ASP A 436 37.68 -0.62 -21.96
CA ASP A 436 38.01 -0.09 -23.29
C ASP A 436 37.28 1.26 -23.54
N PRO A 437 37.61 1.99 -24.62
CA PRO A 437 36.99 3.29 -24.89
C PRO A 437 35.49 3.24 -25.21
N GLU A 438 34.96 2.10 -25.70
CA GLU A 438 33.55 1.90 -26.04
C GLU A 438 32.73 1.69 -24.75
N ASP A 439 33.22 0.82 -23.86
CA ASP A 439 32.69 0.62 -22.51
C ASP A 439 32.72 1.94 -21.71
N GLN A 440 33.86 2.64 -21.69
CA GLN A 440 34.04 3.87 -20.92
C GLN A 440 33.12 5.00 -21.42
N ALA A 441 32.98 5.18 -22.73
CA ALA A 441 32.06 6.15 -23.31
C ALA A 441 30.59 5.81 -23.02
N THR A 442 30.24 4.52 -23.01
CA THR A 442 28.88 4.06 -22.73
C THR A 442 28.46 4.33 -21.28
N ILE A 443 29.34 4.07 -20.31
CA ILE A 443 29.09 4.45 -18.91
C ILE A 443 28.97 5.97 -18.79
N ALA A 444 29.90 6.73 -19.40
CA ALA A 444 29.87 8.20 -19.34
C ALA A 444 28.60 8.82 -19.97
N ARG A 445 28.04 8.20 -21.02
CA ARG A 445 26.76 8.61 -21.62
C ARG A 445 25.58 8.35 -20.69
N LEU A 446 25.50 7.15 -20.12
CA LEU A 446 24.34 6.72 -19.34
C LEU A 446 24.27 7.41 -17.98
N HIS A 447 25.41 7.73 -17.36
CA HIS A 447 25.48 8.24 -15.99
C HIS A 447 25.47 9.79 -15.90
N ASP A 448 24.64 10.42 -16.73
CA ASP A 448 24.42 11.87 -16.78
C ASP A 448 23.47 12.33 -15.65
N PHE A 449 23.98 12.36 -14.41
CA PHE A 449 23.18 12.70 -13.23
C PHE A 449 22.47 14.08 -13.32
N PRO A 450 23.08 15.18 -13.83
CA PRO A 450 22.40 16.46 -14.01
C PRO A 450 21.28 16.46 -15.08
N LYS A 451 21.24 15.46 -15.97
CA LYS A 451 20.07 15.18 -16.82
C LYS A 451 19.03 14.33 -16.07
N LEU A 452 19.46 13.36 -15.28
CA LEU A 452 18.57 12.54 -14.45
C LEU A 452 17.75 13.40 -13.47
N GLU A 453 18.38 14.39 -12.80
CA GLU A 453 17.69 15.34 -11.91
C GLU A 453 16.57 16.12 -12.61
N LYS A 454 16.74 16.45 -13.90
CA LYS A 454 15.71 17.12 -14.72
C LYS A 454 14.55 16.18 -15.03
N PHE A 455 14.84 14.90 -15.32
CA PHE A 455 13.78 13.90 -15.51
C PHE A 455 13.03 13.58 -14.22
N PHE A 456 13.72 13.42 -13.07
CA PHE A 456 13.07 13.29 -11.76
C PHE A 456 12.06 14.42 -11.52
N LYS A 457 12.48 15.67 -11.79
CA LYS A 457 11.60 16.84 -11.67
C LYS A 457 10.42 16.77 -12.65
N ALA A 458 10.67 16.68 -13.95
CA ALA A 458 9.64 16.76 -14.98
C ALA A 458 8.64 15.60 -14.95
N ASP A 459 9.14 14.37 -14.75
CA ASP A 459 8.31 13.16 -14.69
C ASP A 459 7.43 13.15 -13.42
N SER A 460 7.87 13.81 -12.33
CA SER A 460 7.09 14.01 -11.10
C SER A 460 6.11 15.18 -11.21
N GLU A 461 6.49 16.33 -11.78
CA GLU A 461 5.59 17.47 -12.02
C GLU A 461 4.41 17.07 -12.91
N ARG A 462 4.64 16.23 -13.93
CA ARG A 462 3.57 15.63 -14.74
C ARG A 462 2.60 14.78 -13.91
N TYR A 463 3.13 14.01 -12.97
CA TYR A 463 2.33 13.12 -12.12
C TYR A 463 1.54 13.89 -11.05
N THR A 464 2.13 14.89 -10.40
CA THR A 464 1.40 15.69 -9.40
C THR A 464 0.30 16.53 -10.05
N GLN A 465 0.54 17.11 -11.23
CA GLN A 465 -0.51 17.77 -12.03
C GLN A 465 -1.67 16.82 -12.43
N ALA A 466 -1.40 15.51 -12.54
CA ALA A 466 -2.43 14.50 -12.77
C ALA A 466 -3.15 14.10 -11.46
N VAL A 467 -2.44 14.05 -10.33
CA VAL A 467 -3.06 13.84 -9.00
C VAL A 467 -4.00 15.00 -8.64
N ASP A 468 -3.59 16.25 -8.87
CA ASP A 468 -4.40 17.46 -8.58
C ASP A 468 -5.75 17.45 -9.34
N GLN A 469 -5.77 16.90 -10.56
CA GLN A 469 -7.00 16.74 -11.36
C GLN A 469 -7.95 15.65 -10.83
N CYS A 470 -7.49 14.78 -9.93
CA CYS A 470 -8.36 13.77 -9.30
C CYS A 470 -9.21 14.34 -8.15
N GLY A 471 -8.86 15.53 -7.65
CA GLY A 471 -9.42 16.16 -6.46
C GLY A 471 -8.32 16.64 -5.50
N PRO A 472 -8.66 17.39 -4.44
CA PRO A 472 -7.66 17.84 -3.47
C PRO A 472 -7.02 16.64 -2.77
N ALA A 473 -5.68 16.59 -2.78
CA ALA A 473 -4.91 15.59 -2.05
C ALA A 473 -4.48 16.16 -0.68
N GLY A 474 -4.59 15.33 0.34
CA GLY A 474 -4.17 15.66 1.71
C GLY A 474 -2.77 15.14 2.03
N ASP A 475 -2.51 14.97 3.32
CA ASP A 475 -1.15 14.67 3.76
C ASP A 475 -0.73 13.21 3.52
N GLN A 476 -1.72 12.32 3.56
CA GLN A 476 -1.61 10.91 3.20
C GLN A 476 -1.93 10.72 1.71
N GLU A 477 -1.36 9.68 1.11
CA GLU A 477 -1.67 9.31 -0.27
C GLU A 477 -3.16 8.89 -0.37
N PRO A 478 -3.98 9.50 -1.25
CA PRO A 478 -5.44 9.31 -1.22
C PRO A 478 -5.93 7.87 -1.45
N VAL A 479 -5.23 7.04 -2.22
CA VAL A 479 -5.59 5.62 -2.40
C VAL A 479 -5.26 4.85 -1.11
N ALA A 480 -4.07 5.08 -0.55
CA ALA A 480 -3.60 4.49 0.69
C ALA A 480 -4.46 4.88 1.90
N LEU A 481 -5.06 6.08 1.93
CA LEU A 481 -6.01 6.51 2.95
C LEU A 481 -7.18 5.52 3.08
N LEU A 482 -7.89 5.27 1.96
CA LEU A 482 -9.02 4.34 1.91
C LEU A 482 -8.58 2.87 2.09
N TYR A 483 -7.47 2.48 1.46
CA TYR A 483 -6.91 1.13 1.59
C TYR A 483 -6.59 0.78 3.05
N ASN A 484 -5.88 1.67 3.76
CA ASN A 484 -5.51 1.44 5.16
C ASN A 484 -6.72 1.50 6.09
N TYR A 485 -7.69 2.39 5.82
CA TYR A 485 -8.95 2.44 6.55
C TYR A 485 -9.73 1.12 6.45
N PHE A 486 -9.90 0.58 5.23
CA PHE A 486 -10.57 -0.72 5.07
C PHE A 486 -9.77 -1.84 5.75
N ARG A 487 -8.45 -1.89 5.53
CA ARG A 487 -7.59 -2.92 6.12
C ARG A 487 -7.52 -2.90 7.66
N ALA A 488 -7.81 -1.75 8.28
CA ALA A 488 -7.66 -1.57 9.72
C ALA A 488 -8.47 -2.59 10.54
N PRO A 489 -7.91 -3.13 11.65
CA PRO A 489 -8.68 -3.87 12.64
C PRO A 489 -9.81 -3.00 13.21
N LEU A 490 -10.98 -3.61 13.36
CA LEU A 490 -12.19 -2.96 13.86
C LEU A 490 -12.22 -2.86 15.38
N SER A 491 -12.88 -1.82 15.88
CA SER A 491 -13.21 -1.61 17.29
C SER A 491 -14.72 -1.38 17.45
N MET A 492 -15.18 -1.26 18.70
CA MET A 492 -16.60 -1.04 19.04
C MET A 492 -17.22 0.15 18.28
N SER A 493 -16.48 1.25 18.08
CA SER A 493 -16.99 2.45 17.41
C SER A 493 -17.35 2.24 15.94
N SER A 494 -16.71 1.27 15.28
CA SER A 494 -16.96 0.97 13.86
C SER A 494 -18.03 -0.09 13.66
N LEU A 495 -18.32 -0.94 14.66
CA LEU A 495 -19.26 -2.06 14.53
C LEU A 495 -20.67 -1.62 14.07
N VAL A 496 -21.15 -0.48 14.56
CA VAL A 496 -22.43 0.13 14.17
C VAL A 496 -22.49 0.44 12.67
N VAL A 497 -21.45 1.05 12.10
CA VAL A 497 -21.43 1.40 10.66
C VAL A 497 -21.10 0.22 9.76
N GLU A 498 -20.40 -0.79 10.29
CA GLU A 498 -20.06 -2.01 9.59
C GLU A 498 -21.27 -2.94 9.41
N LEU A 499 -22.19 -2.95 10.38
CA LEU A 499 -23.47 -3.67 10.30
C LEU A 499 -24.63 -2.81 9.75
N ALA A 500 -24.48 -1.48 9.76
CA ALA A 500 -25.54 -0.49 9.58
C ALA A 500 -26.74 -0.70 10.52
N ASP A 501 -26.47 -1.10 11.77
CA ASP A 501 -27.43 -1.22 12.86
C ASP A 501 -26.97 -0.32 14.01
N ASN A 502 -27.78 0.67 14.37
CA ASN A 502 -27.53 1.63 15.46
C ASN A 502 -28.40 1.38 16.71
N SER A 503 -29.06 0.22 16.79
CA SER A 503 -29.93 -0.15 17.90
C SER A 503 -29.17 -0.12 19.24
N PRO A 504 -29.69 0.55 20.29
CA PRO A 504 -28.99 0.65 21.59
C PRO A 504 -28.69 -0.71 22.27
N ASP A 505 -29.40 -1.77 21.89
CA ASP A 505 -29.24 -3.13 22.41
C ASP A 505 -28.41 -4.06 21.50
N LEU A 506 -27.86 -3.55 20.38
CA LEU A 506 -27.02 -4.28 19.41
C LEU A 506 -26.05 -5.26 20.08
N MET A 507 -25.28 -4.77 21.05
CA MET A 507 -24.29 -5.58 21.75
C MET A 507 -24.88 -6.54 22.78
N ALA A 508 -26.02 -6.22 23.39
CA ALA A 508 -26.71 -7.16 24.27
C ALA A 508 -27.22 -8.36 23.46
N ARG A 509 -27.79 -8.12 22.28
CA ARG A 509 -28.24 -9.14 21.32
C ARG A 509 -27.08 -10.04 20.88
N LEU A 510 -25.98 -9.46 20.41
CA LEU A 510 -24.80 -10.22 19.97
C LEU A 510 -24.14 -11.04 21.11
N SER A 511 -24.07 -10.52 22.33
CA SER A 511 -23.53 -11.28 23.49
C SER A 511 -24.46 -12.38 24.01
N GLN A 512 -25.78 -12.26 23.79
CA GLN A 512 -26.78 -13.25 24.22
C GLN A 512 -27.08 -14.32 23.15
N SER A 513 -26.56 -14.14 21.92
CA SER A 513 -26.69 -15.07 20.79
C SER A 513 -26.52 -16.54 21.18
N ALA A 514 -27.33 -17.42 20.60
CA ALA A 514 -27.13 -18.87 20.72
C ALA A 514 -25.85 -19.36 20.00
N ASN A 515 -25.37 -18.62 18.99
CA ASN A 515 -24.21 -18.95 18.18
C ASN A 515 -22.89 -18.57 18.89
N GLU A 516 -22.03 -19.58 19.13
CA GLU A 516 -20.75 -19.38 19.83
C GLU A 516 -19.79 -18.45 19.08
N SER A 517 -19.75 -18.51 17.74
CA SER A 517 -18.91 -17.63 16.92
C SER A 517 -19.36 -16.17 16.98
N VAL A 518 -20.67 -15.94 17.13
CA VAL A 518 -21.24 -14.59 17.33
C VAL A 518 -20.88 -14.07 18.71
N ARG A 519 -21.11 -14.85 19.78
CA ARG A 519 -20.69 -14.46 21.15
C ARG A 519 -19.19 -14.21 21.27
N ALA A 520 -18.36 -15.03 20.63
CA ALA A 520 -16.90 -14.86 20.64
C ALA A 520 -16.46 -13.59 19.88
N THR A 521 -17.19 -13.21 18.82
CA THR A 521 -16.96 -11.95 18.10
C THR A 521 -17.40 -10.75 18.94
N ALA A 522 -18.58 -10.83 19.57
CA ALA A 522 -19.08 -9.81 20.50
C ALA A 522 -18.12 -9.58 21.67
N ALA A 523 -17.59 -10.65 22.26
CA ALA A 523 -16.63 -10.59 23.35
C ALA A 523 -15.35 -9.83 22.97
N LYS A 524 -14.78 -10.03 21.77
CA LYS A 524 -13.62 -9.25 21.29
C LYS A 524 -13.92 -7.75 21.27
N PHE A 525 -15.10 -7.35 20.76
CA PHE A 525 -15.52 -5.95 20.74
C PHE A 525 -15.75 -5.38 22.15
N GLN A 526 -16.28 -6.17 23.09
CA GLN A 526 -16.49 -5.77 24.49
C GLN A 526 -15.18 -5.64 25.28
N SER A 527 -14.16 -6.44 24.97
CA SER A 527 -12.81 -6.34 25.57
C SER A 527 -11.88 -5.37 24.84
N GLU A 528 -12.45 -4.42 24.07
CA GLU A 528 -11.75 -3.45 23.20
C GLU A 528 -10.64 -4.06 22.32
N THR A 529 -10.73 -5.37 22.06
CA THR A 529 -9.67 -6.15 21.43
C THR A 529 -9.78 -6.00 19.92
N PRO A 530 -8.79 -5.41 19.22
CA PRO A 530 -8.93 -5.07 17.81
C PRO A 530 -9.23 -6.31 16.96
N VAL A 531 -10.38 -6.31 16.28
CA VAL A 531 -10.85 -7.45 15.47
C VAL A 531 -10.25 -7.34 14.07
N PRO A 532 -9.41 -8.28 13.61
CA PRO A 532 -8.87 -8.24 12.25
C PRO A 532 -10.00 -8.18 11.21
N ARG A 533 -9.85 -7.38 10.14
CA ARG A 533 -10.87 -7.24 9.09
C ARG A 533 -11.34 -8.60 8.55
N ILE A 534 -10.39 -9.51 8.30
CA ILE A 534 -10.66 -10.86 7.80
C ILE A 534 -11.41 -11.74 8.83
N ASP A 535 -11.17 -11.58 10.14
CA ASP A 535 -11.96 -12.25 11.19
C ASP A 535 -13.41 -11.75 11.18
N PHE A 536 -13.59 -10.43 11.03
CA PHE A 536 -14.91 -9.82 10.96
C PHE A 536 -15.68 -10.25 9.71
N GLU A 537 -15.06 -10.24 8.52
CA GLU A 537 -15.69 -10.73 7.28
C GLU A 537 -16.11 -12.21 7.37
N ASN A 538 -15.33 -13.05 8.08
CA ASN A 538 -15.73 -14.43 8.35
C ASN A 538 -16.98 -14.51 9.26
N ALA A 539 -17.11 -13.60 10.24
CA ALA A 539 -18.25 -13.57 11.16
C ALA A 539 -19.47 -12.84 10.60
N PHE A 540 -19.29 -11.91 9.66
CA PHE A 540 -20.31 -10.95 9.20
C PHE A 540 -21.66 -11.57 8.78
N PRO A 541 -21.72 -12.69 8.02
CA PRO A 541 -22.99 -13.35 7.71
C PRO A 541 -23.74 -13.86 8.95
N LEU A 542 -23.01 -14.26 9.99
CA LEU A 542 -23.58 -14.72 11.26
C LEU A 542 -24.12 -13.54 12.08
N LEU A 543 -23.39 -12.42 12.10
CA LEU A 543 -23.82 -11.18 12.77
C LEU A 543 -25.11 -10.63 12.13
N VAL A 544 -25.15 -10.56 10.79
CA VAL A 544 -26.34 -10.12 10.02
C VAL A 544 -27.54 -11.02 10.28
N ALA A 545 -27.33 -12.35 10.32
CA ALA A 545 -28.39 -13.32 10.57
C ALA A 545 -28.92 -13.27 12.02
N GLU A 546 -28.04 -13.20 13.03
CA GLU A 546 -28.44 -13.07 14.44
C GLU A 546 -29.25 -11.80 14.69
N LEU A 547 -28.82 -10.69 14.07
CA LEU A 547 -29.51 -9.41 14.21
C LEU A 547 -30.77 -9.31 13.33
N MET A 548 -31.06 -10.30 12.49
CA MET A 548 -32.19 -10.31 11.55
C MET A 548 -32.26 -9.08 10.63
N ILE A 549 -31.13 -8.38 10.44
CA ILE A 549 -31.02 -7.12 9.68
C ILE A 549 -30.86 -7.32 8.17
N GLY A 550 -31.03 -8.55 7.68
CA GLY A 550 -30.96 -8.94 6.27
C GLY A 550 -30.45 -10.36 6.08
N GLN A 551 -30.04 -10.68 4.85
CA GLN A 551 -29.37 -11.94 4.50
C GLN A 551 -28.11 -11.63 3.67
N VAL A 552 -27.01 -12.35 3.91
CA VAL A 552 -25.81 -12.28 3.05
C VAL A 552 -25.82 -13.50 2.12
N PRO A 553 -26.04 -13.33 0.80
CA PRO A 553 -25.98 -14.44 -0.14
C PRO A 553 -24.58 -15.08 -0.21
N PRO A 554 -24.49 -16.37 -0.55
CA PRO A 554 -23.21 -17.05 -0.72
C PRO A 554 -22.30 -16.35 -1.74
N HIS A 555 -21.01 -16.31 -1.42
CA HIS A 555 -19.99 -15.68 -2.28
C HIS A 555 -18.61 -16.32 -2.10
N ASP A 556 -17.84 -16.33 -3.19
CA ASP A 556 -16.40 -16.61 -3.18
C ASP A 556 -15.63 -15.37 -2.72
N ARG A 557 -14.50 -15.56 -2.04
CA ARG A 557 -13.57 -14.48 -1.71
C ARG A 557 -12.60 -14.20 -2.85
N LEU A 558 -12.21 -12.93 -2.98
CA LEU A 558 -11.06 -12.52 -3.81
C LEU A 558 -9.75 -12.94 -3.14
N ALA A 559 -8.79 -13.39 -3.94
CA ALA A 559 -7.46 -13.80 -3.49
C ALA A 559 -6.53 -12.59 -3.21
N LEU A 560 -6.95 -11.68 -2.33
CA LEU A 560 -6.26 -10.41 -2.04
C LEU A 560 -5.02 -10.64 -1.17
N ILE A 561 -3.89 -10.03 -1.56
CA ILE A 561 -2.56 -10.26 -0.96
C ILE A 561 -2.50 -9.88 0.53
N ASP A 562 -3.14 -8.78 0.96
CA ASP A 562 -3.18 -8.43 2.40
C ASP A 562 -4.16 -9.29 3.22
N PHE A 563 -4.98 -10.13 2.57
CA PHE A 563 -5.81 -11.16 3.22
C PHE A 563 -5.29 -12.60 2.95
N GLY A 564 -4.02 -12.76 2.58
CA GLY A 564 -3.36 -14.06 2.42
C GLY A 564 -3.33 -14.64 1.01
N GLY A 565 -3.75 -13.86 0.00
CA GLY A 565 -3.63 -14.23 -1.41
C GLY A 565 -4.48 -15.44 -1.78
N ASN A 566 -3.88 -16.44 -2.44
CA ASN A 566 -4.53 -17.68 -2.86
C ASN A 566 -4.84 -18.64 -1.70
N ILE A 567 -5.74 -18.21 -0.79
CA ILE A 567 -6.47 -19.12 0.10
C ILE A 567 -7.40 -19.97 -0.79
N GLU A 568 -7.51 -21.27 -0.50
CA GLU A 568 -8.50 -22.16 -1.13
C GLU A 568 -9.90 -21.51 -1.10
N ASN A 569 -10.65 -21.53 -2.22
CA ASN A 569 -11.95 -20.87 -2.36
C ASN A 569 -12.98 -21.37 -1.33
N LYS A 570 -12.95 -20.79 -0.14
CA LYS A 570 -13.94 -20.99 0.93
C LYS A 570 -15.11 -20.08 0.64
N ILE A 571 -16.10 -20.65 -0.06
CA ILE A 571 -17.46 -20.11 -0.17
C ILE A 571 -17.91 -19.68 1.23
N ILE A 572 -18.17 -18.39 1.41
CA ILE A 572 -18.80 -17.86 2.61
C ILE A 572 -20.31 -18.05 2.44
N SER A 573 -20.98 -18.66 3.42
CA SER A 573 -22.43 -18.85 3.42
C SER A 573 -23.01 -18.72 4.83
N THR A 574 -24.29 -18.36 4.92
CA THR A 574 -25.07 -18.39 6.15
C THR A 574 -25.42 -19.84 6.51
N PRO A 575 -25.05 -20.36 7.70
CA PRO A 575 -25.49 -21.68 8.14
C PRO A 575 -27.00 -21.67 8.40
N GLY A 576 -27.74 -22.56 7.75
CA GLY A 576 -29.15 -22.83 8.06
C GLY A 576 -30.17 -22.70 6.93
N VAL A 577 -29.78 -22.23 5.73
CA VAL A 577 -30.72 -22.13 4.59
C VAL A 577 -30.90 -23.47 3.87
N ASP A 578 -29.81 -24.23 3.67
CA ASP A 578 -29.84 -25.58 3.09
C ASP A 578 -29.50 -26.66 4.11
N GLY A 579 -30.35 -27.69 4.21
CA GLY A 579 -30.26 -28.79 5.19
C GLY A 579 -29.17 -29.83 4.93
N VAL A 580 -28.03 -29.46 4.33
CA VAL A 580 -26.94 -30.38 3.97
C VAL A 580 -25.62 -29.91 4.61
N GLY A 581 -25.23 -30.56 5.71
CA GLY A 581 -23.96 -30.26 6.39
C GLY A 581 -22.75 -30.63 5.53
N VAL A 582 -22.07 -29.62 4.98
CA VAL A 582 -20.89 -29.79 4.13
C VAL A 582 -19.72 -30.33 4.95
N ARG A 583 -19.34 -31.59 4.72
CA ARG A 583 -18.02 -32.11 5.11
C ARG A 583 -16.96 -31.61 4.13
N VAL A 584 -16.11 -30.71 4.58
CA VAL A 584 -14.85 -30.40 3.90
C VAL A 584 -14.02 -31.68 3.79
N THR A 585 -13.44 -31.95 2.63
CA THR A 585 -12.47 -33.04 2.43
C THR A 585 -11.14 -32.45 1.97
N ASP A 586 -10.10 -32.62 2.78
CA ASP A 586 -8.77 -32.08 2.50
C ASP A 586 -8.20 -32.64 1.18
N ARG A 587 -8.05 -31.78 0.17
CA ARG A 587 -7.18 -32.07 -0.97
C ARG A 587 -5.74 -31.92 -0.51
N LYS A 588 -5.13 -33.05 -0.12
CA LYS A 588 -3.73 -33.13 0.34
C LYS A 588 -2.80 -32.23 -0.47
N LYS A 589 -2.00 -31.43 0.24
CA LYS A 589 -0.82 -30.75 -0.32
C LYS A 589 -0.01 -31.71 -1.19
N ARG A 590 0.39 -31.23 -2.37
CA ARG A 590 1.55 -31.80 -3.08
C ARG A 590 2.76 -30.99 -2.65
N ASP A 591 3.69 -31.62 -1.95
CA ASP A 591 4.90 -30.96 -1.49
C ASP A 591 5.75 -30.57 -2.71
N LEU A 592 6.05 -29.28 -2.83
CA LEU A 592 7.00 -28.75 -3.80
C LEU A 592 8.42 -29.18 -3.39
N ARG A 593 8.87 -30.34 -3.86
CA ARG A 593 10.30 -30.63 -3.95
C ARG A 593 10.86 -29.87 -5.13
N VAL A 594 11.94 -29.12 -4.89
CA VAL A 594 12.85 -28.71 -5.95
C VAL A 594 13.43 -29.99 -6.56
N ILE A 595 13.41 -30.08 -7.88
CA ILE A 595 14.11 -31.10 -8.66
C ILE A 595 14.99 -30.32 -9.61
N ASP A 596 16.30 -30.36 -9.38
CA ASP A 596 17.27 -29.87 -10.33
C ASP A 596 17.24 -30.80 -11.56
N ALA A 597 17.10 -30.22 -12.74
CA ALA A 597 16.93 -30.95 -13.99
C ALA A 597 17.82 -30.33 -15.07
N GLU A 598 19.01 -30.89 -15.21
CA GLU A 598 19.78 -30.81 -16.46
C GLU A 598 19.23 -31.83 -17.48
N ASP A 599 19.53 -31.55 -18.75
CA ASP A 599 19.27 -32.36 -19.96
C ASP A 599 17.80 -32.48 -20.48
N PRO A 600 17.54 -32.27 -21.80
CA PRO A 600 16.20 -32.28 -22.39
C PRO A 600 15.89 -33.48 -23.30
N ALA A 601 14.69 -34.07 -23.22
CA ALA A 601 14.20 -35.02 -24.23
C ALA A 601 12.66 -35.16 -24.34
N MET A 602 12.22 -35.43 -25.57
CA MET A 602 10.91 -35.94 -26.04
C MET A 602 9.65 -35.04 -26.01
N GLU A 603 8.87 -35.17 -27.09
CA GLU A 603 7.62 -34.48 -27.40
C GLU A 603 6.38 -35.40 -27.29
N SER A 604 5.18 -34.82 -27.32
CA SER A 604 3.87 -35.46 -27.60
C SER A 604 3.36 -36.44 -26.51
N GLN A 605 2.07 -36.51 -26.15
CA GLN A 605 0.87 -36.54 -26.98
C GLN A 605 -0.35 -35.92 -26.26
N ALA A 606 -1.44 -35.70 -26.99
CA ALA A 606 -2.75 -35.33 -26.43
C ALA A 606 -3.63 -36.57 -26.18
N GLY A 607 -4.48 -36.53 -25.15
CA GLY A 607 -5.42 -37.61 -24.82
C GLY A 607 -6.64 -37.12 -24.03
N ASP A 608 -7.83 -37.44 -24.54
CA ASP A 608 -9.13 -37.11 -23.94
C ASP A 608 -9.51 -38.08 -22.80
N SER A 609 -10.32 -37.62 -21.84
CA SER A 609 -11.05 -38.50 -20.89
C SER A 609 -12.17 -37.76 -20.15
N GLY A 610 -13.37 -37.76 -20.74
CA GLY A 610 -14.59 -37.29 -20.07
C GLY A 610 -15.04 -38.17 -18.88
N ILE A 611 -15.65 -37.55 -17.87
CA ILE A 611 -16.14 -38.24 -16.65
C ILE A 611 -17.65 -38.47 -16.71
N LYS A 612 -18.08 -39.73 -16.54
CA LYS A 612 -19.51 -40.08 -16.32
C LYS A 612 -19.91 -39.85 -14.87
N VAL A 613 -21.14 -39.36 -14.66
CA VAL A 613 -21.79 -39.26 -13.35
C VAL A 613 -22.90 -40.32 -13.25
N THR A 614 -22.95 -41.04 -12.13
CA THR A 614 -24.01 -42.00 -11.80
C THR A 614 -24.70 -41.55 -10.51
N ILE A 615 -26.03 -41.56 -10.49
CA ILE A 615 -26.85 -41.13 -9.35
C ILE A 615 -27.57 -42.33 -8.73
N HIS A 616 -27.62 -42.41 -7.41
CA HIS A 616 -28.43 -43.38 -6.66
C HIS A 616 -29.29 -42.67 -5.59
N PRO A 617 -30.52 -43.12 -5.35
CA PRO A 617 -31.47 -42.47 -4.44
C PRO A 617 -31.18 -42.77 -2.95
N PRO A 618 -31.68 -41.94 -2.02
CA PRO A 618 -31.31 -42.01 -0.60
C PRO A 618 -32.17 -42.99 0.23
N GLY A 619 -31.56 -43.64 1.24
CA GLY A 619 -32.33 -44.19 2.36
C GLY A 619 -31.80 -45.44 3.09
N THR A 620 -30.67 -45.36 3.80
CA THR A 620 -30.41 -46.20 5.01
C THR A 620 -29.21 -45.73 5.84
N ARG A 621 -29.23 -46.05 7.14
CA ARG A 621 -28.12 -46.04 8.13
C ARG A 621 -28.00 -47.50 8.66
N PRO A 622 -26.87 -48.01 9.22
CA PRO A 622 -26.06 -47.33 10.26
C PRO A 622 -24.54 -47.67 10.26
N GLY A 623 -23.84 -47.32 11.35
CA GLY A 623 -22.54 -47.89 11.73
C GLY A 623 -21.42 -46.87 11.96
N VAL A 624 -20.73 -46.94 13.11
CA VAL A 624 -19.55 -46.12 13.44
C VAL A 624 -18.48 -46.99 14.08
N VAL A 625 -17.26 -46.97 13.51
CA VAL A 625 -16.02 -47.41 14.15
C VAL A 625 -14.92 -46.42 13.79
N ARG A 626 -14.02 -46.11 14.74
CA ARG A 626 -12.85 -45.22 14.55
C ARG A 626 -11.60 -46.03 14.18
N ASN A 627 -10.58 -45.36 13.64
CA ASN A 627 -9.19 -45.79 13.82
C ASN A 627 -8.25 -44.57 13.84
N GLU A 628 -7.15 -44.68 14.59
CA GLU A 628 -6.21 -43.59 14.89
C GLU A 628 -4.90 -43.67 14.05
N PRO A 629 -4.16 -42.56 13.88
CA PRO A 629 -2.90 -42.56 13.13
C PRO A 629 -1.73 -43.12 13.96
N ALA A 630 -0.94 -44.00 13.35
CA ALA A 630 0.18 -44.67 14.02
C ALA A 630 1.36 -43.72 14.34
N ARG A 631 1.75 -43.65 15.62
CA ARG A 631 3.05 -43.12 16.04
C ARG A 631 4.12 -44.23 16.01
N LYS A 632 5.27 -43.96 15.39
CA LYS A 632 6.47 -44.78 15.62
C LYS A 632 6.99 -44.52 17.04
N VAL A 633 7.07 -45.57 17.85
CA VAL A 633 7.78 -45.58 19.13
C VAL A 633 8.71 -46.79 19.14
N ILE A 634 10.00 -46.56 19.33
CA ILE A 634 11.00 -47.62 19.50
C ILE A 634 10.93 -48.10 20.95
N ARG A 635 10.95 -49.43 21.16
CA ARG A 635 11.07 -50.05 22.49
C ARG A 635 12.18 -51.10 22.45
N ILE A 636 13.02 -51.08 23.47
CA ILE A 636 14.17 -51.98 23.68
C ILE A 636 13.78 -53.00 24.77
N MET A 637 14.28 -54.24 24.68
CA MET A 637 14.56 -55.26 25.73
C MET A 637 14.46 -56.68 25.13
N PRO A 638 15.16 -57.71 25.66
CA PRO A 638 16.57 -57.70 26.12
C PRO A 638 17.38 -58.95 25.65
N ASP A 639 18.68 -58.93 25.93
CA ASP A 639 19.66 -60.02 26.19
C ASP A 639 19.53 -61.42 25.53
N GLY A 640 20.60 -61.88 24.86
CA GLY A 640 20.74 -63.25 24.34
C GLY A 640 22.13 -63.58 23.78
N SER A 641 23.01 -64.17 24.61
CA SER A 641 24.42 -64.51 24.29
C SER A 641 24.61 -65.63 23.26
N THR A 642 25.53 -65.48 22.29
CA THR A 642 26.61 -66.45 21.89
C THR A 642 27.45 -65.93 20.70
N ALA A 643 28.63 -66.54 20.43
CA ALA A 643 29.57 -66.21 19.33
C ALA A 643 30.56 -67.38 19.07
N PRO A 644 31.39 -67.38 18.00
CA PRO A 644 31.38 -66.59 16.75
C PRO A 644 30.93 -67.48 15.55
N PRO A 645 31.71 -68.06 14.57
CA PRO A 645 33.13 -67.96 14.14
C PRO A 645 33.39 -67.68 12.62
N GLU A 646 34.68 -67.70 12.24
CA GLU A 646 35.30 -68.09 10.95
C GLU A 646 35.23 -67.29 9.61
N SER A 647 36.44 -67.15 9.01
CA SER A 647 36.80 -67.02 7.59
C SER A 647 36.72 -65.68 6.82
N SER A 648 37.86 -64.98 6.78
CA SER A 648 38.40 -64.27 5.58
C SER A 648 39.04 -65.30 4.61
N PRO A 649 39.56 -65.00 3.38
CA PRO A 649 40.29 -63.79 2.91
C PRO A 649 39.78 -63.27 1.52
N THR A 650 40.35 -62.32 0.75
CA THR A 650 41.74 -61.93 0.42
C THR A 650 41.89 -60.47 -0.11
N SER A 651 43.13 -60.00 -0.22
CA SER A 651 43.64 -58.89 -1.06
C SER A 651 45.08 -59.31 -1.51
N PRO A 652 46.00 -58.48 -2.07
CA PRO A 652 45.99 -57.11 -2.62
C PRO A 652 46.60 -57.15 -4.07
N PRO A 653 47.53 -56.29 -4.61
CA PRO A 653 48.12 -54.98 -4.27
C PRO A 653 48.01 -53.96 -5.47
N ASN A 654 48.85 -52.95 -5.79
CA ASN A 654 50.20 -52.53 -5.34
C ASN A 654 50.59 -51.05 -5.70
N THR A 655 51.77 -50.63 -5.23
CA THR A 655 52.70 -49.58 -5.73
C THR A 655 52.30 -48.08 -5.77
N SER A 656 52.90 -47.31 -4.85
CA SER A 656 53.31 -45.89 -4.99
C SER A 656 54.78 -45.78 -5.47
N PRO A 657 55.47 -44.61 -5.51
CA PRO A 657 56.06 -44.01 -4.27
C PRO A 657 56.34 -42.47 -4.23
N SER A 658 56.81 -42.00 -3.06
CA SER A 658 57.80 -40.89 -2.85
C SER A 658 57.38 -39.40 -2.98
N THR A 659 57.79 -38.45 -2.11
CA THR A 659 58.55 -38.51 -0.83
C THR A 659 58.42 -37.23 0.04
N SER A 660 58.48 -37.40 1.39
CA SER A 660 59.03 -36.51 2.46
C SER A 660 58.75 -34.98 2.53
N GLY A 661 58.58 -34.36 3.72
CA GLY A 661 58.71 -34.92 5.08
C GLY A 661 58.42 -33.95 6.25
N GLN A 662 58.63 -34.45 7.47
CA GLN A 662 58.41 -33.85 8.81
C GLN A 662 59.74 -33.96 9.64
N PRO A 663 59.87 -33.82 10.99
CA PRO A 663 58.92 -33.68 12.13
C PRO A 663 59.18 -32.37 12.96
N VAL A 664 58.79 -32.09 14.24
CA VAL A 664 58.69 -32.83 15.53
C VAL A 664 57.67 -32.21 16.51
N ALA A 665 57.09 -33.02 17.40
CA ALA A 665 56.30 -32.65 18.60
C ALA A 665 56.75 -33.52 19.82
N PRO A 666 56.28 -33.30 21.08
CA PRO A 666 54.92 -33.64 21.57
C PRO A 666 54.29 -32.44 22.34
N ALA A 667 53.33 -32.48 23.30
CA ALA A 667 52.60 -33.46 24.13
C ALA A 667 51.24 -32.80 24.56
N ALA A 668 50.19 -33.36 25.19
CA ALA A 668 49.65 -34.69 25.56
C ALA A 668 49.13 -34.68 27.04
N ALA A 669 47.79 -34.69 27.27
CA ALA A 669 47.11 -35.32 28.44
C ALA A 669 45.56 -35.10 28.50
N THR A 670 44.80 -36.22 28.48
CA THR A 670 43.56 -36.57 29.24
C THR A 670 42.47 -35.54 29.66
N GLY A 671 41.18 -35.90 29.49
CA GLY A 671 40.07 -35.46 30.37
C GLY A 671 38.65 -35.46 29.76
N THR A 672 37.64 -36.01 30.46
CA THR A 672 36.20 -36.01 30.08
C THR A 672 35.31 -35.16 31.03
N PRO A 673 34.11 -34.69 30.59
CA PRO A 673 33.26 -33.71 31.29
C PRO A 673 32.23 -34.37 32.25
N PRO A 674 31.58 -33.65 33.21
CA PRO A 674 30.42 -32.76 32.99
C PRO A 674 30.34 -31.59 34.03
N PRO A 675 29.21 -30.91 34.39
CA PRO A 675 27.84 -30.89 33.85
C PRO A 675 27.24 -29.47 33.59
N SER A 676 25.95 -29.43 33.23
CA SER A 676 25.15 -28.24 32.88
C SER A 676 24.67 -27.38 34.07
N GLY A 677 24.48 -26.06 33.87
CA GLY A 677 23.76 -25.18 34.80
C GLY A 677 22.94 -24.08 34.10
N ARG A 678 21.67 -23.92 34.48
CA ARG A 678 20.80 -22.80 34.05
C ARG A 678 21.31 -21.47 34.61
N LYS A 679 21.18 -20.38 33.84
CA LYS A 679 21.09 -19.01 34.40
C LYS A 679 19.94 -18.23 33.75
N VAL A 680 19.23 -17.49 34.59
CA VAL A 680 18.13 -16.59 34.23
C VAL A 680 18.70 -15.20 33.98
N PHE A 681 18.34 -14.56 32.86
CA PHE A 681 18.65 -13.16 32.63
C PHE A 681 17.51 -12.27 33.14
N LYS A 682 17.81 -11.37 34.08
CA LYS A 682 16.93 -10.26 34.43
C LYS A 682 17.06 -9.17 33.37
N ILE A 683 15.92 -8.64 32.92
CA ILE A 683 15.88 -7.38 32.17
C ILE A 683 16.16 -6.24 33.15
N VAL A 684 17.06 -5.32 32.79
CA VAL A 684 17.32 -4.07 33.50
C VAL A 684 17.16 -2.93 32.51
N THR A 685 16.30 -1.97 32.82
CA THR A 685 16.03 -0.80 31.99
C THR A 685 16.99 0.35 32.33
N PRO A 686 17.70 0.93 31.34
CA PRO A 686 18.45 2.16 31.54
C PRO A 686 17.52 3.38 31.72
N LYS A 687 17.99 4.40 32.43
CA LYS A 687 17.44 5.77 32.37
C LYS A 687 18.30 6.61 31.40
N PRO A 688 17.75 7.67 30.79
CA PRO A 688 18.49 8.54 29.88
C PRO A 688 19.34 9.58 30.63
N GLY A 689 20.51 9.88 30.08
CA GLY A 689 21.39 10.98 30.52
C GLY A 689 22.78 10.84 29.91
N GLU A 690 23.27 11.94 29.32
CA GLU A 690 24.66 12.23 28.95
C GLU A 690 25.42 11.21 28.06
N ASP A 691 25.68 11.61 26.81
CA ASP A 691 27.02 11.54 26.22
C ASP A 691 27.14 12.60 25.10
N ASP A 692 28.29 13.26 25.00
CA ASP A 692 28.57 14.35 24.05
C ASP A 692 29.52 13.88 22.92
N PHE A 693 30.07 14.80 22.12
CA PHE A 693 31.06 14.60 21.03
C PHE A 693 30.56 14.13 19.65
N ASN A 694 30.16 15.09 18.81
CA ASN A 694 31.08 15.61 17.77
C ASN A 694 30.49 16.81 17.01
N SER A 695 31.29 17.84 16.74
CA SER A 695 30.91 18.99 15.91
C SER A 695 32.03 19.33 14.91
N PRO A 696 31.77 19.32 13.59
CA PRO A 696 32.71 19.84 12.60
C PRO A 696 32.74 21.39 12.63
N PRO A 697 33.84 22.03 12.16
CA PRO A 697 34.06 23.46 12.36
C PRO A 697 33.17 24.37 11.49
N VAL A 698 32.85 25.55 12.01
CA VAL A 698 32.12 26.61 11.30
C VAL A 698 33.02 27.26 10.24
N VAL A 699 32.60 27.21 8.98
CA VAL A 699 33.16 28.02 7.89
C VAL A 699 32.27 29.23 7.65
N THR A 700 32.84 30.43 7.73
CA THR A 700 32.12 31.70 7.47
C THR A 700 32.02 32.00 5.98
N PRO A 701 30.82 32.20 5.41
CA PRO A 701 30.67 32.65 4.03
C PRO A 701 31.07 34.14 3.90
N SER A 702 31.89 34.46 2.90
CA SER A 702 32.21 35.85 2.57
C SER A 702 31.05 36.58 1.90
N LYS A 703 30.99 37.89 2.10
CA LYS A 703 29.92 38.78 1.63
C LYS A 703 29.86 38.84 0.09
N PRO A 704 28.70 38.61 -0.56
CA PRO A 704 28.50 38.95 -1.97
C PRO A 704 28.54 40.48 -2.19
N ALA A 705 28.91 40.91 -3.40
CA ALA A 705 28.85 42.32 -3.79
C ALA A 705 27.45 42.72 -4.27
N ASP A 706 27.07 43.99 -4.05
CA ASP A 706 25.79 44.54 -4.46
C ASP A 706 25.65 44.64 -5.99
N THR A 707 24.56 44.10 -6.54
CA THR A 707 24.10 44.37 -7.91
C THR A 707 22.74 45.08 -7.88
N PRO A 708 22.56 46.21 -8.60
CA PRO A 708 21.30 46.95 -8.59
C PRO A 708 20.21 46.19 -9.36
N ALA A 709 18.98 46.27 -8.85
CA ALA A 709 17.81 45.64 -9.46
C ALA A 709 17.41 46.31 -10.80
N PRO A 710 16.87 45.55 -11.78
CA PRO A 710 16.35 46.12 -13.01
C PRO A 710 15.06 46.92 -12.77
N ALA A 711 14.85 47.96 -13.58
CA ALA A 711 13.65 48.81 -13.50
C ALA A 711 12.37 48.08 -13.97
N PRO A 712 11.19 48.41 -13.40
CA PRO A 712 9.92 47.81 -13.80
C PRO A 712 9.48 48.26 -15.21
N PRO A 713 8.71 47.44 -15.94
CA PRO A 713 8.19 47.78 -17.27
C PRO A 713 7.09 48.87 -17.20
N PRO A 714 6.89 49.66 -18.29
CA PRO A 714 5.86 50.68 -18.34
C PRO A 714 4.44 50.09 -18.39
N ALA A 715 3.48 50.81 -17.80
CA ALA A 715 2.07 50.41 -17.76
C ALA A 715 1.39 50.49 -19.15
N ALA A 716 0.47 49.57 -19.41
CA ALA A 716 -0.34 49.56 -20.63
C ALA A 716 -1.42 50.66 -20.61
N PRO A 717 -1.78 51.24 -21.78
CA PRO A 717 -2.86 52.23 -21.87
C PRO A 717 -4.24 51.58 -21.68
N PRO A 718 -5.25 52.34 -21.21
CA PRO A 718 -6.61 51.83 -21.01
C PRO A 718 -7.32 51.53 -22.36
N PRO A 719 -8.31 50.61 -22.36
CA PRO A 719 -9.07 50.26 -23.55
C PRO A 719 -9.99 51.41 -24.01
N LYS A 720 -10.43 51.31 -25.28
CA LYS A 720 -11.49 52.12 -25.89
C LYS A 720 -12.76 51.29 -26.05
#